data_AF-A0A7M7IVA3-F1
#
_entry.id   AF-A0A7M7IVA3-F1
#
_cell.length_a   1.000
_cell.length_b   1.000
_cell.length_c   1.000
_cell.angle_alpha   90.00
_cell.angle_beta   90.00
_cell.angle_gamma   90.00
#
_symmetry.space_group_name_H-M   'P 1'
#
loop_
_entity.id
_entity.type
_entity.pdbx_description
1 polymer ?
#
loop_
_entity_poly.entity_id
_entity_poly.type
_entity_poly.pdbx_seq_one_letter_code
_entity_poly.pdbx_strand_id
1 'polypeptide(L)'
;MDEIAMDLDSKPEDETEILNVMSGESFIMDDSAILAPVEIEVLDPTFIDNIDMGEFVEAQAIKIHQISEELAEEPVKIIDCTQPDESDVEEMSVLTAEEENLLTKQFLNGELTFSEFTERIDRDTDIEGEESDTRRVSESQSAPESTNQVDKKKIEKISRSRPRRTRRNLPAALQGLMGEANLRYARGEIELATQMCYEIIRQVPNAPEPFHTLAMIYENDQPDKSLQFALIAAHLSPRDSDQWVRLANSSLESGNLRQALTCYSKAIQASPKDIELYEIRAKLQDENGDRKAYIRAYSKLVHNLGPEDGLNIIKYAKLLATRCMQDNMYETALDGMDNIFKKCPQLVTLEEVNIMTELLIVLKQFPRCLEILTRHTNIWIEYLPIGDSQETDKTKGNGIALCNIPDDLAVDLKAKCIISLIELNEISIADTLVPKFQSLENPEVSGDLFLDVAEAFMGKKHYERAMKLLEPLVNSENFSLAAVWLRHAECLVGCNEISKAIKSYEVVRKLSPQHLGARMELAKLYRLKSQFSKAIQVLKQDPETDILDPGVVYERTKLLLKVKRYDEYFQSGLLLLSRHCVTLRSKLELSALSRTSGVRQRMEILQRDRLSRGETLQDENAPAFSSNNEPTVKQEFLLVLQMARLSCKLKKYGLMQRICFTALTSKRFSQENSHIMFLCLISCVRNNDSYDGFNIVRELVRSRKRSKHWNLLNVIIQKAEDSRHNRFMMRQLGKEDAFSYLHILHANNCLVSGTYKYALNDYTSLFRVQPSALLAMLIAITLLQMACQKFSAKKNQLVTQSLAFLKTYVKLRGEQGSQEAHYNTARVMHQLGLLPGAIHFYKQVLEAPAPQLVQENSSLLDLKREAAFNLHLIYAQAENHQLARMYLENYITV
;
A
#
# COMPACT_ATOMS: atom_id res chain seq x y z
N MET A 1 6.27 -18.00 29.03
CA MET A 1 7.37 -18.47 28.17
C MET A 1 7.64 -19.89 28.61
N ASP A 2 8.06 -20.71 27.65
CA ASP A 2 8.08 -22.18 27.62
C ASP A 2 6.79 -22.82 27.10
N GLU A 3 7.00 -23.71 26.12
CA GLU A 3 6.07 -24.28 25.14
C GLU A 3 5.58 -23.33 24.03
N ILE A 4 6.39 -23.19 22.98
CA ILE A 4 6.02 -23.24 21.54
C ILE A 4 7.34 -23.06 20.76
N ALA A 5 7.99 -24.16 20.43
CA ALA A 5 9.00 -24.27 19.39
C ALA A 5 9.07 -25.74 18.99
N MET A 6 8.45 -26.12 17.88
CA MET A 6 8.78 -27.33 17.14
C MET A 6 8.17 -27.29 15.72
N ASP A 7 9.09 -27.36 14.77
CA ASP A 7 9.04 -28.03 13.47
C ASP A 7 8.14 -27.50 12.35
N LEU A 8 8.75 -26.60 11.58
CA LEU A 8 8.47 -26.36 10.16
C LEU A 8 9.82 -26.44 9.42
N ASP A 9 10.21 -27.63 8.97
CA ASP A 9 11.17 -27.80 7.86
C ASP A 9 11.16 -29.27 7.39
N SER A 10 10.47 -29.53 6.27
CA SER A 10 10.80 -30.66 5.38
C SER A 10 10.18 -30.40 3.99
N LYS A 11 11.05 -30.11 3.03
CA LYS A 11 10.77 -30.05 1.58
C LYS A 11 10.39 -31.44 1.04
N PRO A 12 9.68 -31.53 -0.10
CA PRO A 12 9.43 -32.80 -0.78
C PRO A 12 10.54 -33.08 -1.80
N GLU A 13 11.23 -34.20 -1.63
CA GLU A 13 12.04 -34.84 -2.67
C GLU A 13 11.49 -36.27 -2.88
N ASP A 14 11.64 -36.76 -4.11
CA ASP A 14 11.41 -38.13 -4.60
C ASP A 14 9.98 -38.56 -5.00
N GLU A 15 9.55 -38.08 -6.18
CA GLU A 15 8.67 -38.83 -7.10
C GLU A 15 9.53 -39.35 -8.27
N THR A 16 10.11 -40.54 -8.13
CA THR A 16 10.51 -41.45 -9.23
C THR A 16 11.11 -42.70 -8.61
N GLU A 17 10.34 -43.78 -8.56
CA GLU A 17 10.72 -45.20 -8.49
C GLU A 17 9.64 -45.95 -7.72
N ILE A 18 8.74 -46.60 -8.45
CA ILE A 18 8.17 -47.94 -8.21
C ILE A 18 7.37 -48.23 -9.50
N LEU A 19 8.12 -48.52 -10.55
CA LEU A 19 7.68 -49.21 -11.75
C LEU A 19 8.64 -50.38 -11.86
N ASN A 20 8.12 -51.56 -11.49
CA ASN A 20 8.63 -52.91 -11.71
C ASN A 20 8.53 -53.72 -10.43
N VAL A 21 7.55 -54.62 -10.41
CA VAL A 21 7.73 -56.06 -10.16
C VAL A 21 6.32 -56.64 -9.97
N MET A 22 6.04 -57.70 -10.72
CA MET A 22 4.78 -58.49 -10.79
C MET A 22 3.70 -57.85 -11.70
N SER A 23 3.24 -58.46 -12.78
CA SER A 23 3.27 -59.86 -13.18
C SER A 23 2.93 -59.95 -14.67
N GLY A 24 3.83 -60.55 -15.46
CA GLY A 24 3.44 -61.17 -16.71
C GLY A 24 2.73 -62.48 -16.40
N GLU A 25 1.50 -62.62 -16.90
CA GLU A 25 0.92 -63.88 -17.36
C GLU A 25 -0.33 -63.53 -18.16
N SER A 26 -0.23 -63.75 -19.47
CA SER A 26 -1.32 -63.64 -20.43
C SER A 26 -2.33 -64.77 -20.19
N PHE A 27 -3.53 -64.43 -19.71
CA PHE A 27 -4.66 -65.34 -19.76
C PHE A 27 -5.67 -64.88 -20.80
N ILE A 28 -5.86 -65.77 -21.76
CA ILE A 28 -6.78 -65.72 -22.90
C ILE A 28 -8.22 -65.60 -22.40
N MET A 29 -8.99 -64.73 -23.04
CA MET A 29 -10.44 -64.61 -22.86
C MET A 29 -11.11 -65.95 -23.22
N ASP A 30 -11.83 -66.53 -22.26
CA ASP A 30 -12.82 -67.56 -22.53
C ASP A 30 -14.20 -66.89 -22.59
N ASP A 31 -14.71 -66.77 -23.82
CA ASP A 31 -16.09 -66.41 -24.13
C ASP A 31 -17.02 -67.54 -23.70
N SER A 32 -17.62 -67.47 -22.50
CA SER A 32 -18.91 -68.12 -22.22
C SER A 32 -19.46 -67.85 -20.81
N ALA A 33 -20.19 -66.74 -20.66
CA ALA A 33 -21.31 -66.68 -19.72
C ALA A 33 -22.26 -65.55 -20.12
N ILE A 34 -23.11 -65.85 -21.09
CA ILE A 34 -24.30 -65.07 -21.44
C ILE A 34 -25.19 -65.00 -20.19
N LEU A 35 -25.43 -63.80 -19.65
CA LEU A 35 -26.58 -63.53 -18.79
C LEU A 35 -27.41 -62.41 -19.41
N ALA A 36 -28.69 -62.73 -19.63
CA ALA A 36 -29.63 -62.03 -20.49
C ALA A 36 -29.79 -60.52 -20.21
N PRO A 37 -29.97 -59.69 -21.25
CA PRO A 37 -30.40 -58.31 -21.07
C PRO A 37 -31.83 -58.28 -20.52
N VAL A 38 -32.04 -57.50 -19.46
CA VAL A 38 -33.39 -57.18 -18.98
C VAL A 38 -33.99 -56.22 -19.98
N GLU A 39 -34.90 -56.73 -20.82
CA GLU A 39 -35.78 -55.91 -21.65
C GLU A 39 -36.62 -54.99 -20.75
N ILE A 40 -36.50 -53.69 -20.99
CA ILE A 40 -37.38 -52.67 -20.43
C ILE A 40 -38.43 -52.43 -21.51
N GLU A 41 -39.64 -52.96 -21.30
CA GLU A 41 -40.81 -52.52 -22.06
C GLU A 41 -41.01 -51.01 -21.83
N VAL A 42 -40.84 -50.25 -22.90
CA VAL A 42 -41.26 -48.86 -22.98
C VAL A 42 -42.75 -48.86 -23.24
N LEU A 43 -43.54 -48.41 -22.26
CA LEU A 43 -44.95 -48.11 -22.46
C LEU A 43 -45.06 -46.84 -23.31
N ASP A 44 -45.81 -46.97 -24.40
CA ASP A 44 -46.09 -45.96 -25.43
C ASP A 44 -46.65 -44.65 -24.82
N PRO A 45 -46.11 -43.47 -25.22
CA PRO A 45 -46.58 -42.16 -24.75
C PRO A 45 -47.80 -41.61 -25.52
N THR A 46 -48.45 -42.43 -26.34
CA THR A 46 -49.55 -41.99 -27.22
C THR A 46 -50.92 -42.24 -26.60
N PHE A 47 -51.26 -41.57 -25.50
CA PHE A 47 -52.68 -41.30 -25.23
C PHE A 47 -52.86 -39.97 -24.47
N ILE A 48 -53.64 -39.10 -25.11
CA ILE A 48 -54.19 -37.81 -24.64
C ILE A 48 -53.34 -36.59 -25.04
N ASP A 49 -53.37 -36.31 -26.34
CA ASP A 49 -53.39 -34.95 -26.88
C ASP A 49 -54.80 -34.33 -26.72
N ASN A 50 -54.80 -33.00 -26.54
CA ASN A 50 -55.88 -32.02 -26.78
C ASN A 50 -56.97 -31.85 -25.71
N ILE A 51 -56.90 -30.76 -24.93
CA ILE A 51 -57.54 -29.46 -25.25
C ILE A 51 -57.09 -28.38 -24.23
N ASP A 52 -56.87 -27.20 -24.81
CA ASP A 52 -56.38 -25.91 -24.33
C ASP A 52 -57.34 -25.15 -23.39
N MET A 53 -56.79 -24.31 -22.50
CA MET A 53 -57.34 -23.02 -22.02
C MET A 53 -56.24 -22.26 -21.27
N GLY A 54 -55.60 -21.32 -21.96
CA GLY A 54 -54.57 -20.43 -21.43
C GLY A 54 -55.06 -19.30 -20.52
N GLU A 55 -54.10 -18.67 -19.87
CA GLU A 55 -53.90 -17.21 -19.83
C GLU A 55 -52.61 -16.91 -19.06
N PHE A 56 -51.56 -16.48 -19.74
CA PHE A 56 -50.65 -15.45 -19.22
C PHE A 56 -49.97 -14.76 -20.41
N VAL A 57 -50.20 -13.45 -20.48
CA VAL A 57 -49.80 -12.52 -21.54
C VAL A 57 -48.31 -12.22 -21.43
N GLU A 58 -47.55 -12.43 -22.52
CA GLU A 58 -46.21 -11.86 -22.67
C GLU A 58 -46.30 -10.41 -23.18
N ALA A 59 -45.61 -9.50 -22.49
CA ALA A 59 -45.46 -8.11 -22.90
C ALA A 59 -44.47 -8.00 -24.08
N GLN A 60 -44.87 -7.24 -25.10
CA GLN A 60 -44.12 -7.04 -26.34
C GLN A 60 -42.81 -6.28 -26.11
N ALA A 61 -41.70 -6.84 -26.62
CA ALA A 61 -40.44 -6.13 -26.78
C ALA A 61 -40.54 -5.10 -27.91
N ILE A 62 -40.14 -3.86 -27.62
CA ILE A 62 -40.08 -2.73 -28.56
C ILE A 62 -39.02 -3.02 -29.63
N LYS A 63 -39.41 -2.90 -30.90
CA LYS A 63 -38.55 -3.01 -32.08
C LYS A 63 -37.60 -1.81 -32.19
N ILE A 64 -36.31 -2.08 -32.32
CA ILE A 64 -35.30 -1.09 -32.72
C ILE A 64 -35.06 -1.25 -34.22
N HIS A 65 -35.18 -0.15 -34.96
CA HIS A 65 -35.02 -0.10 -36.42
C HIS A 65 -33.55 -0.30 -36.82
N GLN A 66 -33.34 -1.15 -37.83
CA GLN A 66 -32.09 -1.22 -38.60
C GLN A 66 -31.93 0.05 -39.44
N ILE A 67 -30.74 0.65 -39.40
CA ILE A 67 -30.25 1.57 -40.42
C ILE A 67 -29.03 0.88 -41.07
N SER A 68 -28.99 1.03 -42.38
CA SER A 68 -28.19 0.36 -43.40
C SER A 68 -26.67 0.44 -43.24
N GLU A 69 -26.01 -0.70 -43.48
CA GLU A 69 -24.59 -0.83 -43.82
C GLU A 69 -24.37 -0.53 -45.31
N GLU A 70 -23.36 0.27 -45.64
CA GLU A 70 -22.51 0.04 -46.80
C GLU A 70 -21.15 0.77 -46.64
N LEU A 71 -20.09 0.02 -46.99
CA LEU A 71 -18.71 0.40 -47.38
C LEU A 71 -17.55 0.38 -46.35
N ALA A 72 -16.80 -0.72 -46.46
CA ALA A 72 -15.36 -0.82 -46.76
C ALA A 72 -14.29 -0.70 -45.63
N GLU A 73 -13.84 -1.90 -45.21
CA GLU A 73 -12.45 -2.43 -45.10
C GLU A 73 -11.25 -1.48 -44.92
N GLU A 74 -10.50 -1.66 -43.81
CA GLU A 74 -9.07 -2.04 -43.81
C GLU A 74 -8.60 -2.54 -42.40
N PRO A 75 -7.61 -3.46 -42.30
CA PRO A 75 -7.34 -4.24 -41.09
C PRO A 75 -6.29 -3.62 -40.14
N VAL A 76 -6.61 -3.54 -38.85
CA VAL A 76 -5.65 -3.20 -37.78
C VAL A 76 -4.87 -4.45 -37.35
N LYS A 77 -3.54 -4.37 -37.44
CA LYS A 77 -2.60 -5.37 -36.90
C LYS A 77 -2.57 -5.32 -35.37
N ILE A 78 -2.65 -6.51 -34.78
CA ILE A 78 -2.42 -6.80 -33.36
C ILE A 78 -0.92 -6.63 -33.07
N ILE A 79 -0.55 -5.85 -32.05
CA ILE A 79 0.80 -5.80 -31.49
C ILE A 79 0.72 -6.23 -30.02
N ASP A 80 1.36 -7.37 -29.74
CA ASP A 80 1.63 -7.90 -28.40
C ASP A 80 2.62 -6.99 -27.66
N CYS A 81 2.30 -6.65 -26.41
CA CYS A 81 3.20 -5.94 -25.50
C CYS A 81 4.00 -6.94 -24.68
N THR A 82 5.30 -7.02 -24.95
CA THR A 82 6.32 -7.53 -24.00
C THR A 82 7.27 -6.38 -23.61
N GLN A 83 7.86 -6.54 -22.44
CA GLN A 83 8.48 -5.58 -21.49
C GLN A 83 9.47 -4.54 -22.08
N PRO A 84 9.69 -3.40 -21.39
CA PRO A 84 10.76 -2.47 -21.73
C PRO A 84 12.06 -2.82 -20.97
N ASP A 85 13.10 -3.16 -21.73
CA ASP A 85 14.49 -3.12 -21.29
C ASP A 85 15.15 -1.79 -21.71
N GLU A 86 16.21 -1.49 -20.97
CA GLU A 86 16.98 -0.25 -20.88
C GLU A 86 17.70 0.20 -22.16
N SER A 87 18.16 1.46 -22.09
CA SER A 87 19.12 2.17 -22.92
C SER A 87 18.60 2.78 -24.22
N ASP A 88 18.38 4.09 -24.20
CA ASP A 88 18.71 4.97 -25.32
C ASP A 88 19.19 6.32 -24.77
N VAL A 89 20.44 6.64 -25.13
CA VAL A 89 21.14 7.88 -24.83
C VAL A 89 20.67 8.91 -25.86
N GLU A 90 19.95 9.95 -25.43
CA GLU A 90 19.50 11.03 -26.31
C GLU A 90 20.70 11.81 -26.87
N GLU A 91 20.89 11.75 -28.19
CA GLU A 91 21.80 12.61 -28.93
C GLU A 91 21.25 14.05 -28.98
N MET A 92 22.05 14.99 -28.47
CA MET A 92 21.73 16.41 -28.35
C MET A 92 21.68 17.10 -29.74
N SER A 93 20.48 17.51 -30.19
CA SER A 93 20.27 18.18 -31.48
C SER A 93 20.20 19.70 -31.34
N VAL A 94 21.04 20.42 -32.09
CA VAL A 94 20.94 21.88 -32.28
C VAL A 94 19.62 22.21 -32.98
N LEU A 95 18.83 23.14 -32.45
CA LEU A 95 17.59 23.60 -33.08
C LEU A 95 17.87 24.15 -34.49
N THR A 96 17.13 23.65 -35.47
CA THR A 96 17.21 24.14 -36.84
C THR A 96 16.47 25.47 -36.99
N ALA A 97 16.90 26.34 -37.92
CA ALA A 97 16.21 27.60 -38.19
C ALA A 97 14.73 27.41 -38.58
N GLU A 98 14.37 26.23 -39.11
CA GLU A 98 12.99 25.86 -39.43
C GLU A 98 12.15 25.61 -38.17
N GLU A 99 12.74 25.03 -37.12
CA GLU A 99 12.11 24.81 -35.82
C GLU A 99 11.94 26.12 -35.03
N GLU A 100 12.94 27.02 -35.03
CA GLU A 100 12.82 28.37 -34.46
C GLU A 100 11.67 29.16 -35.11
N ASN A 101 11.51 29.02 -36.43
CA ASN A 101 10.43 29.64 -37.19
C ASN A 101 9.06 29.04 -36.87
N LEU A 102 8.99 27.73 -36.68
CA LEU A 102 7.76 27.05 -36.28
C LEU A 102 7.32 27.51 -34.88
N LEU A 103 8.25 27.58 -33.93
CA LEU A 103 8.00 28.06 -32.57
C LEU A 103 7.54 29.53 -32.56
N THR A 104 8.14 30.38 -33.39
CA THR A 104 7.74 31.80 -33.53
C THR A 104 6.32 31.94 -34.09
N LYS A 105 5.95 31.10 -35.08
CA LYS A 105 4.58 31.06 -35.61
C LYS A 105 3.57 30.52 -34.60
N GLN A 106 3.93 29.47 -33.86
CA GLN A 106 3.07 28.90 -32.81
C GLN A 106 2.82 29.91 -31.69
N PHE A 107 3.84 30.70 -31.31
CA PHE A 107 3.67 31.79 -30.35
C PHE A 107 2.75 32.91 -30.88
N LEU A 108 2.96 33.36 -32.12
CA LEU A 108 2.12 34.39 -32.74
C LEU A 108 0.66 33.94 -32.98
N ASN A 109 0.43 32.64 -33.17
CA ASN A 109 -0.91 32.05 -33.28
C ASN A 109 -1.59 31.83 -31.92
N GLY A 110 -0.89 32.10 -30.81
CA GLY A 110 -1.41 31.90 -29.45
C GLY A 110 -1.42 30.44 -28.98
N GLU A 111 -0.75 29.52 -29.71
CA GLU A 111 -0.64 28.10 -29.34
C GLU A 111 0.39 27.88 -28.20
N LEU A 112 1.30 28.85 -28.00
CA LEU A 112 2.31 28.83 -26.94
C LEU A 112 2.28 30.12 -26.14
N THR A 113 2.59 30.01 -24.85
CA THR A 113 2.90 31.18 -24.02
C THR A 113 4.33 31.67 -24.28
N PHE A 114 4.61 32.94 -23.98
CA PHE A 114 5.96 33.48 -24.15
C PHE A 114 7.00 32.75 -23.28
N SER A 115 6.59 32.28 -22.10
CA SER A 115 7.42 31.43 -21.23
C SER A 115 7.80 30.11 -21.91
N GLU A 116 6.83 29.40 -22.48
CA GLU A 116 7.07 28.11 -23.16
C GLU A 116 7.87 28.30 -24.46
N PHE A 117 7.62 29.41 -25.17
CA PHE A 117 8.40 29.81 -26.34
C PHE A 117 9.88 30.01 -25.98
N THR A 118 10.14 30.76 -24.90
CA THR A 118 11.49 31.04 -24.40
C THR A 118 12.20 29.76 -23.94
N GLU A 119 11.53 28.91 -23.14
CA GLU A 119 12.09 27.64 -22.66
C GLU A 119 12.44 26.67 -23.80
N ARG A 120 11.65 26.63 -24.88
CA ARG A 120 11.92 25.76 -26.03
C ARG A 120 13.02 26.29 -26.93
N ILE A 121 13.19 27.61 -27.01
CA ILE A 121 14.25 28.24 -27.81
C ILE A 121 15.59 28.29 -27.08
N ASP A 122 15.60 28.48 -25.76
CA ASP A 122 16.83 28.64 -24.97
C ASP A 122 17.47 27.31 -24.52
N ARG A 123 16.95 26.14 -24.94
CA ARG A 123 17.47 24.80 -24.56
C ARG A 123 18.96 24.59 -24.82
N ASP A 124 19.60 25.43 -25.64
CA ASP A 124 21.03 25.39 -25.97
C ASP A 124 21.93 26.26 -25.06
N THR A 125 21.41 26.91 -24.00
CA THR A 125 22.21 27.83 -23.16
C THR A 125 22.50 27.40 -21.72
N ASP A 126 21.90 26.33 -21.21
CA ASP A 126 22.02 25.93 -19.79
C ASP A 126 22.81 24.61 -19.57
N ILE A 127 23.93 24.41 -20.27
CA ILE A 127 24.91 23.34 -19.94
C ILE A 127 26.30 23.92 -19.66
N GLU A 128 26.37 24.92 -18.79
CA GLU A 128 27.57 25.16 -17.96
C GLU A 128 27.09 25.61 -16.58
N GLY A 129 26.92 24.67 -15.65
CA GLY A 129 26.50 24.99 -14.29
C GLY A 129 26.31 23.84 -13.31
N GLU A 130 26.31 22.58 -13.74
CA GLU A 130 26.24 21.43 -12.83
C GLU A 130 27.19 20.31 -13.28
N GLU A 131 28.50 20.52 -13.12
CA GLU A 131 29.38 19.43 -12.68
C GLU A 131 30.36 19.95 -11.63
N SER A 132 30.31 19.25 -10.50
CA SER A 132 31.04 19.43 -9.26
C SER A 132 32.55 19.55 -9.42
N ASP A 133 33.14 20.40 -8.57
CA ASP A 133 34.50 20.28 -8.06
C ASP A 133 34.91 18.81 -7.84
N THR A 134 35.94 18.36 -8.55
CA THR A 134 37.09 17.72 -7.90
C THR A 134 38.31 17.73 -8.84
N ARG A 135 39.45 18.14 -8.26
CA ARG A 135 40.85 18.06 -8.75
C ARG A 135 41.38 19.28 -9.51
N ARG A 136 41.75 20.28 -8.71
CA ARG A 136 43.01 21.04 -8.92
C ARG A 136 43.83 21.04 -7.64
N VAL A 137 44.98 20.36 -7.67
CA VAL A 137 46.31 20.71 -7.11
C VAL A 137 47.23 19.62 -7.71
N SER A 138 48.41 19.80 -8.28
CA SER A 138 49.44 20.83 -8.49
C SER A 138 50.11 20.44 -9.84
N GLU A 139 50.84 21.26 -10.58
CA GLU A 139 52.18 21.74 -10.25
C GLU A 139 52.70 22.58 -11.42
N SER A 140 53.41 23.65 -11.10
CA SER A 140 54.25 24.42 -12.01
C SER A 140 55.51 23.64 -12.40
N GLN A 141 55.94 23.69 -13.67
CA GLN A 141 57.27 24.12 -14.14
C GLN A 141 57.64 23.60 -15.56
N SER A 142 58.37 24.47 -16.27
CA SER A 142 59.39 24.23 -17.32
C SER A 142 59.02 23.57 -18.66
N ALA A 143 59.22 24.33 -19.74
CA ALA A 143 59.75 23.86 -21.03
C ALA A 143 61.24 23.43 -20.86
N PRO A 144 61.93 22.69 -21.77
CA PRO A 144 61.74 22.66 -23.23
C PRO A 144 62.03 21.29 -23.97
N GLU A 145 62.02 21.37 -25.31
CA GLU A 145 62.81 20.60 -26.31
C GLU A 145 62.38 19.18 -26.82
N SER A 146 61.97 19.19 -28.10
CA SER A 146 62.34 18.34 -29.26
C SER A 146 62.65 16.83 -29.11
N THR A 147 61.96 15.97 -29.89
CA THR A 147 62.48 15.34 -31.14
C THR A 147 61.55 14.22 -31.68
N ASN A 148 61.33 14.28 -33.01
CA ASN A 148 61.19 13.23 -34.03
C ASN A 148 60.27 11.99 -33.89
N GLN A 149 59.24 12.00 -34.76
CA GLN A 149 58.88 11.02 -35.81
C GLN A 149 58.73 9.53 -35.45
N VAL A 150 57.53 8.97 -35.71
CA VAL A 150 57.27 7.97 -36.78
C VAL A 150 55.78 7.99 -37.17
N ASP A 151 55.53 8.11 -38.48
CA ASP A 151 54.25 8.02 -39.19
C ASP A 151 53.60 6.62 -39.15
N LYS A 152 52.26 6.58 -39.04
CA LYS A 152 51.38 5.70 -39.85
C LYS A 152 49.88 6.09 -39.78
N LYS A 153 49.46 6.78 -40.85
CA LYS A 153 48.19 6.67 -41.62
C LYS A 153 46.81 6.85 -40.92
N LYS A 154 46.27 8.06 -41.16
CA LYS A 154 44.94 8.43 -41.72
C LYS A 154 43.66 7.85 -41.10
N ILE A 155 42.94 8.71 -40.37
CA ILE A 155 41.52 9.02 -40.62
C ILE A 155 41.38 10.54 -40.59
N GLU A 156 40.90 11.13 -41.69
CA GLU A 156 40.63 12.56 -41.84
C GLU A 156 39.49 12.98 -40.90
N LYS A 157 39.79 13.79 -39.88
CA LYS A 157 38.79 14.65 -39.24
C LYS A 157 38.98 16.06 -39.77
N ILE A 158 38.14 16.41 -40.73
CA ILE A 158 37.88 17.77 -41.18
C ILE A 158 37.62 18.63 -39.92
N SER A 159 38.49 19.58 -39.65
CA SER A 159 38.22 20.66 -38.72
C SER A 159 37.05 21.49 -39.27
N ARG A 160 35.82 21.14 -38.91
CA ARG A 160 34.70 22.08 -39.05
C ARG A 160 34.88 23.11 -37.95
N SER A 161 35.51 24.22 -38.31
CA SER A 161 35.33 25.48 -37.61
C SER A 161 33.83 25.68 -37.34
N ARG A 162 33.48 25.90 -36.08
CA ARG A 162 32.11 26.25 -35.67
C ARG A 162 31.62 27.41 -36.55
N PRO A 163 30.41 27.34 -37.13
CA PRO A 163 29.90 28.46 -37.90
C PRO A 163 29.74 29.65 -36.95
N ARG A 164 30.39 30.76 -37.27
CA ARG A 164 30.08 32.05 -36.63
C ARG A 164 28.57 32.27 -36.77
N ARG A 165 27.85 32.47 -35.65
CA ARG A 165 26.44 32.87 -35.63
C ARG A 165 26.21 33.90 -36.75
N THR A 166 25.39 33.50 -37.71
CA THR A 166 25.01 34.30 -38.87
C THR A 166 24.48 35.65 -38.37
N ARG A 167 24.92 36.72 -39.03
CA ARG A 167 24.66 38.11 -38.63
C ARG A 167 23.16 38.35 -38.50
N ARG A 168 22.71 38.82 -37.33
CA ARG A 168 21.32 39.25 -37.02
C ARG A 168 20.94 40.58 -37.69
N ASN A 169 21.60 40.92 -38.80
CA ASN A 169 21.44 42.20 -39.46
C ASN A 169 20.79 41.94 -40.83
N LEU A 170 19.75 42.70 -41.15
CA LEU A 170 19.07 42.64 -42.44
C LEU A 170 20.06 42.77 -43.62
N PRO A 171 19.95 41.92 -44.66
CA PRO A 171 20.66 42.12 -45.92
C PRO A 171 20.34 43.49 -46.52
N ALA A 172 21.30 44.13 -47.18
CA ALA A 172 21.17 45.51 -47.66
C ALA A 172 19.92 45.77 -48.55
N ALA A 173 19.51 44.79 -49.36
CA ALA A 173 18.29 44.87 -50.17
C ALA A 173 17.00 44.91 -49.33
N LEU A 174 16.94 44.12 -48.25
CA LEU A 174 15.83 44.10 -47.30
C LEU A 174 15.88 45.25 -46.30
N GLN A 175 17.07 45.81 -46.05
CA GLN A 175 17.23 47.03 -45.27
C GLN A 175 16.62 48.25 -45.99
N GLY A 176 16.72 48.30 -47.32
CA GLY A 176 16.02 49.30 -48.15
C GLY A 176 14.50 49.14 -48.08
N LEU A 177 14.01 47.91 -48.21
CA LEU A 177 12.59 47.58 -48.08
C LEU A 177 12.04 47.90 -46.68
N MET A 178 12.84 47.64 -45.64
CA MET A 178 12.54 48.01 -44.25
C MET A 178 12.49 49.53 -44.05
N GLY A 179 13.40 50.26 -44.69
CA GLY A 179 13.40 51.73 -44.71
C GLY A 179 12.15 52.30 -45.39
N GLU A 180 11.69 51.71 -46.49
CA GLU A 180 10.43 52.08 -47.13
C GLU A 180 9.23 51.76 -46.24
N ALA A 181 9.19 50.59 -45.60
CA ALA A 181 8.11 50.22 -44.66
C ALA A 181 7.99 51.23 -43.50
N ASN A 182 9.12 51.62 -42.88
CA ASN A 182 9.15 52.65 -41.83
C ASN A 182 8.66 54.02 -42.33
N LEU A 183 9.02 54.38 -43.56
CA LEU A 183 8.64 55.65 -44.17
C LEU A 183 7.15 55.69 -44.55
N ARG A 184 6.57 54.55 -44.97
CA ARG A 184 5.14 54.37 -45.22
C ARG A 184 4.33 54.46 -43.94
N TYR A 185 4.82 53.87 -42.85
CA TYR A 185 4.24 54.03 -41.52
C TYR A 185 4.24 55.49 -41.06
N ALA A 186 5.37 56.20 -41.21
CA ALA A 186 5.46 57.62 -40.89
C ALA A 186 4.53 58.52 -41.72
N ARG A 187 4.10 58.06 -42.90
CA ARG A 187 3.12 58.71 -43.78
C ARG A 187 1.66 58.37 -43.43
N GLY A 188 1.43 57.45 -42.49
CA GLY A 188 0.10 56.98 -42.10
C GLY A 188 -0.46 55.85 -42.99
N GLU A 189 0.33 55.30 -43.91
CA GLU A 189 -0.07 54.17 -44.77
C GLU A 189 0.14 52.83 -44.05
N ILE A 190 -0.66 52.59 -43.00
CA ILE A 190 -0.48 51.48 -42.05
C ILE A 190 -0.59 50.10 -42.71
N GLU A 191 -1.57 49.91 -43.60
CA GLU A 191 -1.84 48.61 -44.25
C GLU A 191 -0.68 48.17 -45.15
N LEU A 192 -0.12 49.11 -45.92
CA LEU A 192 1.01 48.85 -46.81
C LEU A 192 2.29 48.59 -45.99
N ALA A 193 2.54 49.38 -44.94
CA ALA A 193 3.68 49.17 -44.05
C ALA A 193 3.64 47.78 -43.38
N THR A 194 2.44 47.33 -42.98
CA THR A 194 2.22 46.01 -42.39
C THR A 194 2.52 44.87 -43.37
N GLN A 195 2.04 44.98 -44.62
CA GLN A 195 2.31 43.98 -45.67
C GLN A 195 3.81 43.86 -45.95
N MET A 196 4.51 44.99 -46.05
CA MET A 196 5.95 45.01 -46.27
C MET A 196 6.72 44.37 -45.10
N CYS A 197 6.32 44.62 -43.85
CA CYS A 197 6.95 43.99 -42.69
C CYS A 197 6.77 42.45 -42.69
N TYR A 198 5.58 41.94 -43.04
CA TYR A 198 5.35 40.49 -43.17
C TYR A 198 6.16 39.86 -44.31
N GLU A 199 6.33 40.56 -45.43
CA GLU A 199 7.19 40.10 -46.52
C GLU A 199 8.66 40.01 -46.08
N ILE A 200 9.13 40.95 -45.26
CA ILE A 200 10.49 40.92 -44.70
C ILE A 200 10.63 39.75 -43.72
N ILE A 201 9.68 39.53 -42.81
CA ILE A 201 9.69 38.39 -41.86
C ILE A 201 9.69 37.06 -42.60
N ARG A 202 8.94 36.95 -43.71
CA ARG A 202 8.90 35.75 -44.54
C ARG A 202 10.26 35.41 -45.16
N GLN A 203 11.08 36.43 -45.44
CA GLN A 203 12.40 36.26 -46.06
C GLN A 203 13.52 36.11 -45.03
N VAL A 204 13.48 36.88 -43.95
CA VAL A 204 14.45 36.85 -42.85
C VAL A 204 13.70 36.91 -41.51
N PRO A 205 13.35 35.74 -40.94
CA PRO A 205 12.57 35.69 -39.71
C PRO A 205 13.37 36.02 -38.45
N ASN A 206 14.71 36.03 -38.52
CA ASN A 206 15.58 36.30 -37.37
C ASN A 206 15.96 37.79 -37.25
N ALA A 207 15.34 38.68 -38.04
CA ALA A 207 15.59 40.12 -38.02
C ALA A 207 14.68 40.82 -36.98
N PRO A 208 15.22 41.55 -36.00
CA PRO A 208 14.41 42.24 -34.98
C PRO A 208 13.65 43.47 -35.52
N GLU A 209 14.15 44.13 -36.56
CA GLU A 209 13.65 45.43 -37.01
C GLU A 209 12.19 45.41 -37.53
N PRO A 210 11.75 44.43 -38.35
CA PRO A 210 10.35 44.33 -38.81
C PRO A 210 9.37 44.11 -37.66
N PHE A 211 9.77 43.33 -36.65
CA PHE A 211 8.95 43.09 -35.46
C PHE A 211 8.84 44.34 -34.59
N HIS A 212 9.89 45.15 -34.49
CA HIS A 212 9.83 46.43 -33.78
C HIS A 212 8.85 47.41 -34.44
N THR A 213 8.90 47.54 -35.77
CA THR A 213 7.97 48.42 -36.51
C THR A 213 6.53 47.90 -36.44
N LEU A 214 6.31 46.59 -36.51
CA LEU A 214 4.98 46.01 -36.30
C LEU A 214 4.47 46.25 -34.87
N ALA A 215 5.33 46.17 -33.86
CA ALA A 215 4.94 46.51 -32.49
C ALA A 215 4.47 47.97 -32.37
N MET A 216 5.19 48.91 -32.98
CA MET A 216 4.79 50.33 -33.01
C MET A 216 3.49 50.57 -33.80
N ILE A 217 3.29 49.85 -34.91
CA ILE A 217 2.05 49.93 -35.70
C ILE A 217 0.84 49.53 -34.85
N TYR A 218 0.93 48.42 -34.13
CA TYR A 218 -0.17 47.86 -33.36
C TYR A 218 -0.34 48.45 -31.95
N GLU A 219 0.54 49.35 -31.50
CA GLU A 219 0.58 49.89 -30.14
C GLU A 219 -0.75 50.55 -29.73
N ASN A 220 -1.39 51.29 -30.64
CA ASN A 220 -2.65 52.00 -30.36
C ASN A 220 -3.91 51.17 -30.66
N ASP A 221 -3.86 50.30 -31.68
CA ASP A 221 -5.04 49.57 -32.16
C ASP A 221 -5.24 48.22 -31.45
N GLN A 222 -4.16 47.48 -31.22
CA GLN A 222 -4.18 46.12 -30.66
C GLN A 222 -2.96 45.91 -29.73
N PRO A 223 -3.04 46.38 -28.46
CA PRO A 223 -1.90 46.38 -27.54
C PRO A 223 -1.35 44.97 -27.26
N ASP A 224 -2.21 43.94 -27.24
CA ASP A 224 -1.78 42.55 -27.03
C ASP A 224 -0.90 42.02 -28.17
N LYS A 225 -1.22 42.38 -29.42
CA LYS A 225 -0.40 42.00 -30.59
C LYS A 225 0.89 42.81 -30.65
N SER A 226 0.82 44.09 -30.30
CA SER A 226 2.00 44.94 -30.15
C SER A 226 3.00 44.33 -29.16
N LEU A 227 2.53 43.89 -27.99
CA LEU A 227 3.34 43.24 -26.96
C LEU A 227 4.01 41.95 -27.47
N GLN A 228 3.27 41.09 -28.18
CA GLN A 228 3.81 39.85 -28.76
C GLN A 228 4.95 40.12 -29.76
N PHE A 229 4.78 41.08 -30.68
CA PHE A 229 5.83 41.47 -31.62
C PHE A 229 7.04 42.10 -30.92
N ALA A 230 6.80 42.93 -29.90
CA ALA A 230 7.86 43.59 -29.15
C ALA A 230 8.71 42.59 -28.34
N LEU A 231 8.11 41.51 -27.83
CA LEU A 231 8.81 40.44 -27.11
C LEU A 231 9.69 39.58 -28.02
N ILE A 232 9.22 39.28 -29.24
CA ILE A 232 10.04 38.61 -30.25
C ILE A 232 11.22 39.51 -30.64
N ALA A 233 10.96 40.80 -30.89
CA ALA A 233 12.01 41.76 -31.20
C ALA A 233 13.09 41.82 -30.11
N ALA A 234 12.69 41.90 -28.83
CA ALA A 234 13.62 41.94 -27.70
C ALA A 234 14.40 40.63 -27.52
N HIS A 235 13.79 39.47 -27.76
CA HIS A 235 14.47 38.18 -27.74
C HIS A 235 15.56 38.07 -28.81
N LEU A 236 15.30 38.63 -30.00
CA LEU A 236 16.27 38.71 -31.09
C LEU A 236 17.41 39.72 -30.80
N SER A 237 17.20 40.72 -29.92
CA SER A 237 18.18 41.72 -29.47
C SER A 237 18.44 41.73 -27.95
N PRO A 238 19.10 40.70 -27.37
CA PRO A 238 19.19 40.49 -25.91
C PRO A 238 20.14 41.42 -25.15
N ARG A 239 20.67 42.47 -25.79
CA ARG A 239 21.66 43.38 -25.17
C ARG A 239 21.04 44.57 -24.44
N ASP A 240 19.77 44.88 -24.69
CA ASP A 240 19.10 46.05 -24.14
C ASP A 240 18.30 45.66 -22.89
N SER A 241 18.85 45.94 -21.71
CA SER A 241 18.20 45.68 -20.41
C SER A 241 16.94 46.54 -20.22
N ASP A 242 16.97 47.80 -20.64
CA ASP A 242 15.88 48.75 -20.42
C ASP A 242 14.65 48.38 -21.25
N GLN A 243 14.88 47.85 -22.47
CA GLN A 243 13.80 47.32 -23.30
C GLN A 243 13.07 46.15 -22.62
N TRP A 244 13.80 45.22 -22.00
CA TRP A 244 13.18 44.11 -21.25
C TRP A 244 12.39 44.58 -20.02
N VAL A 245 12.86 45.62 -19.33
CA VAL A 245 12.14 46.22 -18.18
C VAL A 245 10.82 46.84 -18.65
N ARG A 246 10.84 47.59 -19.76
CA ARG A 246 9.60 48.17 -20.33
C ARG A 246 8.60 47.08 -20.72
N LEU A 247 9.06 46.03 -21.38
CA LEU A 247 8.21 44.89 -21.77
C LEU A 247 7.68 44.11 -20.57
N ALA A 248 8.47 43.99 -19.50
CA ALA A 248 8.02 43.39 -18.26
C ALA A 248 6.90 44.21 -17.60
N ASN A 249 7.05 45.54 -17.55
CA ASN A 249 6.02 46.44 -17.03
C ASN A 249 4.73 46.39 -17.88
N SER A 250 4.84 46.44 -19.21
CA SER A 250 3.69 46.29 -20.10
C SER A 250 3.01 44.92 -19.95
N SER A 251 3.78 43.85 -19.70
CA SER A 251 3.21 42.52 -19.44
C SER A 251 2.48 42.44 -18.08
N LEU A 252 2.93 43.20 -17.07
CA LEU A 252 2.22 43.35 -15.79
C LEU A 252 0.92 44.13 -15.96
N GLU A 253 0.92 45.20 -16.76
CA GLU A 253 -0.27 45.98 -17.10
C GLU A 253 -1.32 45.13 -17.82
N SER A 254 -0.89 44.20 -18.69
CA SER A 254 -1.74 43.19 -19.33
C SER A 254 -2.18 42.03 -18.39
N GLY A 255 -1.74 42.02 -17.12
CA GLY A 255 -2.09 40.99 -16.14
C GLY A 255 -1.33 39.66 -16.28
N ASN A 256 -0.33 39.57 -17.16
CA ASN A 256 0.43 38.36 -17.44
C ASN A 256 1.70 38.26 -16.59
N LEU A 257 1.55 37.86 -15.32
CA LEU A 257 2.64 37.81 -14.35
C LEU A 257 3.80 36.88 -14.74
N ARG A 258 3.51 35.69 -15.29
CA ARG A 258 4.56 34.73 -15.72
C ARG A 258 5.44 35.30 -16.83
N GLN A 259 4.84 36.03 -17.76
CA GLN A 259 5.52 36.67 -18.87
C GLN A 259 6.37 37.87 -18.40
N ALA A 260 5.89 38.63 -17.42
CA ALA A 260 6.68 39.67 -16.79
C ALA A 260 7.93 39.10 -16.09
N LEU A 261 7.80 37.98 -15.36
CA LEU A 261 8.91 37.32 -14.67
C LEU A 261 9.99 36.79 -15.64
N THR A 262 9.61 36.28 -16.81
CA THR A 262 10.58 35.85 -17.83
C THR A 262 11.30 37.05 -18.44
N CYS A 263 10.60 38.16 -18.69
CA CYS A 263 11.20 39.41 -19.17
C CYS A 263 12.20 39.99 -18.17
N TYR A 264 11.87 40.07 -16.88
CA TYR A 264 12.82 40.48 -15.84
C TYR A 264 14.01 39.51 -15.73
N SER A 265 13.82 38.22 -16.01
CA SER A 265 14.92 37.25 -16.05
C SER A 265 15.92 37.58 -17.15
N LYS A 266 15.42 37.93 -18.34
CA LYS A 266 16.24 38.35 -19.48
C LYS A 266 16.91 39.69 -19.24
N ALA A 267 16.24 40.63 -18.56
CA ALA A 267 16.84 41.88 -18.11
C ALA A 267 18.05 41.62 -17.18
N ILE A 268 17.88 40.77 -16.16
CA ILE A 268 18.97 40.39 -15.23
C ILE A 268 20.14 39.69 -15.95
N GLN A 269 19.86 38.87 -16.97
CA GLN A 269 20.92 38.27 -17.79
C GLN A 269 21.74 39.32 -18.56
N ALA A 270 21.10 40.41 -19.00
CA ALA A 270 21.76 41.53 -19.67
C ALA A 270 22.53 42.43 -18.69
N SER A 271 22.02 42.63 -17.47
CA SER A 271 22.60 43.51 -16.42
C SER A 271 22.71 42.79 -15.06
N PRO A 272 23.65 41.83 -14.89
CA PRO A 272 23.70 40.95 -13.72
C PRO A 272 24.10 41.63 -12.38
N LYS A 273 24.43 42.92 -12.40
CA LYS A 273 24.83 43.71 -11.21
C LYS A 273 23.74 44.68 -10.72
N ASP A 274 22.65 44.82 -11.47
CA ASP A 274 21.61 45.80 -11.15
C ASP A 274 20.71 45.29 -10.01
N ILE A 275 20.85 45.87 -8.82
CA ILE A 275 20.12 45.47 -7.62
C ILE A 275 18.61 45.70 -7.75
N GLU A 276 18.19 46.76 -8.45
CA GLU A 276 16.78 47.15 -8.55
C GLU A 276 15.96 46.08 -9.30
N LEU A 277 16.55 45.48 -10.33
CA LEU A 277 15.91 44.40 -11.10
C LEU A 277 15.67 43.14 -10.26
N TYR A 278 16.62 42.80 -9.40
CA TYR A 278 16.46 41.67 -8.46
C TYR A 278 15.39 41.97 -7.41
N GLU A 279 15.32 43.20 -6.87
CA GLU A 279 14.28 43.58 -5.92
C GLU A 279 12.88 43.54 -6.53
N ILE A 280 12.69 44.12 -7.72
CA ILE A 280 11.38 44.15 -8.41
C ILE A 280 10.92 42.72 -8.73
N ARG A 281 11.81 41.89 -9.28
CA ARG A 281 11.50 40.50 -9.61
C ARG A 281 11.16 39.68 -8.36
N ALA A 282 11.93 39.84 -7.29
CA ALA A 282 11.70 39.09 -6.07
C ALA A 282 10.37 39.47 -5.39
N LYS A 283 9.98 40.76 -5.40
CA LYS A 283 8.66 41.20 -4.92
C LYS A 283 7.53 40.50 -5.70
N LEU A 284 7.62 40.48 -7.03
CA LEU A 284 6.63 39.81 -7.88
C LEU A 284 6.59 38.29 -7.67
N GLN A 285 7.72 37.65 -7.35
CA GLN A 285 7.78 36.21 -7.04
C GLN A 285 7.16 35.87 -5.68
N ASP A 286 7.34 36.74 -4.67
CA ASP A 286 6.70 36.58 -3.35
C ASP A 286 5.18 36.75 -3.48
N GLU A 287 4.71 37.72 -4.27
CA GLU A 287 3.28 37.92 -4.59
C GLU A 287 2.67 36.73 -5.35
N ASN A 288 3.44 36.09 -6.24
CA ASN A 288 3.03 34.87 -6.96
C ASN A 288 3.11 33.59 -6.11
N GLY A 289 3.66 33.66 -4.89
CA GLY A 289 3.88 32.51 -4.00
C GLY A 289 5.02 31.58 -4.41
N ASP A 290 5.87 31.94 -5.38
CA ASP A 290 7.02 31.14 -5.81
C ASP A 290 8.27 31.47 -4.97
N ARG A 291 8.29 30.91 -3.76
CA ARG A 291 9.33 31.14 -2.75
C ARG A 291 10.71 30.61 -3.15
N LYS A 292 10.76 29.49 -3.89
CA LYS A 292 12.04 28.91 -4.33
C LYS A 292 12.72 29.78 -5.38
N ALA A 293 11.95 30.38 -6.29
CA ALA A 293 12.49 31.31 -7.27
C ALA A 293 13.04 32.59 -6.63
N TYR A 294 12.36 33.11 -5.60
CA TYR A 294 12.82 34.24 -4.78
C TYR A 294 14.21 33.99 -4.18
N ILE A 295 14.41 32.83 -3.55
CA ILE A 295 15.68 32.49 -2.89
C ILE A 295 16.82 32.36 -3.90
N ARG A 296 16.56 31.71 -5.05
CA ARG A 296 17.55 31.59 -6.13
C ARG A 296 17.96 32.95 -6.70
N ALA A 297 17.02 33.88 -6.83
CA ALA A 297 17.30 35.22 -7.34
C ALA A 297 18.28 35.98 -6.43
N TYR A 298 18.02 36.01 -5.12
CA TYR A 298 18.90 36.67 -4.17
C TYR A 298 20.24 35.95 -3.95
N SER A 299 20.28 34.62 -4.05
CA SER A 299 21.53 33.86 -4.04
C SER A 299 22.44 34.29 -5.21
N LYS A 300 21.88 34.34 -6.44
CA LYS A 300 22.60 34.84 -7.62
C LYS A 300 23.07 36.29 -7.47
N LEU A 301 22.24 37.15 -6.88
CA LEU A 301 22.63 38.54 -6.60
C LEU A 301 23.86 38.60 -5.69
N VAL A 302 23.84 37.90 -4.54
CA VAL A 302 24.94 37.91 -3.56
C VAL A 302 26.24 37.34 -4.17
N HIS A 303 26.15 36.37 -5.08
CA HIS A 303 27.30 35.86 -5.82
C HIS A 303 27.88 36.90 -6.78
N ASN A 304 27.04 37.62 -7.53
CA ASN A 304 27.44 38.58 -8.57
C ASN A 304 27.95 39.92 -8.01
N LEU A 305 27.54 40.30 -6.79
CA LEU A 305 28.01 41.53 -6.14
C LEU A 305 29.49 41.44 -5.74
N GLY A 306 30.21 42.54 -5.91
CA GLY A 306 31.63 42.68 -5.54
C GLY A 306 31.82 43.12 -4.09
N PRO A 307 33.06 43.08 -3.56
CA PRO A 307 33.36 43.49 -2.18
C PRO A 307 33.06 44.97 -1.88
N GLU A 308 32.98 45.83 -2.92
CA GLU A 308 32.62 47.25 -2.83
C GLU A 308 31.17 47.48 -2.34
N ASP A 309 30.27 46.52 -2.59
CA ASP A 309 28.85 46.60 -2.21
C ASP A 309 28.56 45.94 -0.86
N GLY A 310 29.53 45.93 0.06
CA GLY A 310 29.48 45.13 1.30
C GLY A 310 28.23 45.30 2.17
N LEU A 311 27.67 46.52 2.24
CA LEU A 311 26.41 46.77 2.97
C LEU A 311 25.20 46.08 2.33
N ASN A 312 25.15 46.04 0.99
CA ASN A 312 24.09 45.36 0.25
C ASN A 312 24.24 43.84 0.36
N ILE A 313 25.47 43.33 0.33
CA ILE A 313 25.76 41.90 0.54
C ILE A 313 25.21 41.45 1.90
N ILE A 314 25.48 42.20 2.98
CA ILE A 314 24.98 41.86 4.33
C ILE A 314 23.46 41.90 4.39
N LYS A 315 22.83 42.96 3.85
CA LYS A 315 21.37 43.12 3.83
C LYS A 315 20.70 41.91 3.17
N TYR A 316 21.12 41.54 1.96
CA TYR A 316 20.50 40.45 1.21
C TYR A 316 20.88 39.06 1.70
N ALA A 317 22.10 38.86 2.22
CA ALA A 317 22.49 37.58 2.81
C ALA A 317 21.74 37.30 4.12
N LYS A 318 21.50 38.30 4.98
CA LYS A 318 20.61 38.16 6.17
C LYS A 318 19.17 37.84 5.77
N LEU A 319 18.63 38.57 4.78
CA LEU A 319 17.27 38.33 4.27
C LEU A 319 17.14 36.93 3.66
N LEU A 320 18.15 36.48 2.92
CA LEU A 320 18.20 35.14 2.35
C LEU A 320 18.30 34.07 3.44
N ALA A 321 19.18 34.23 4.43
CA ALA A 321 19.33 33.29 5.53
C ALA A 321 18.03 33.12 6.32
N THR A 322 17.40 34.21 6.74
CA THR A 322 16.13 34.18 7.49
C THR A 322 14.99 33.50 6.73
N ARG A 323 14.82 33.77 5.43
CA ARG A 323 13.81 33.11 4.59
C ARG A 323 14.16 31.64 4.33
N CYS A 324 15.42 31.31 4.08
CA CYS A 324 15.86 29.93 3.87
C CYS A 324 15.67 29.07 5.14
N MET A 325 15.87 29.65 6.33
CA MET A 325 15.62 28.95 7.60
C MET A 325 14.13 28.62 7.80
N GLN A 326 13.22 29.49 7.34
CA GLN A 326 11.76 29.21 7.36
C GLN A 326 11.36 28.08 6.40
N ASP A 327 12.05 27.99 5.26
CA ASP A 327 11.79 26.98 4.22
C ASP A 327 12.68 25.71 4.36
N ASN A 328 13.41 25.56 5.47
CA ASN A 328 14.33 24.44 5.76
C ASN A 328 15.45 24.20 4.73
N MET A 329 15.89 25.24 4.01
CA MET A 329 16.97 25.16 3.02
C MET A 329 18.29 25.68 3.61
N TYR A 330 18.90 24.90 4.51
CA TYR A 330 20.05 25.37 5.30
C TYR A 330 21.36 25.49 4.49
N GLU A 331 21.58 24.68 3.47
CA GLU A 331 22.80 24.72 2.64
C GLU A 331 22.90 26.03 1.85
N THR A 332 21.83 26.44 1.18
CA THR A 332 21.78 27.71 0.45
C THR A 332 21.90 28.93 1.38
N ALA A 333 21.39 28.80 2.61
CA ALA A 333 21.56 29.83 3.64
C ALA A 333 23.03 29.96 4.06
N LEU A 334 23.72 28.82 4.24
CA LEU A 334 25.14 28.79 4.57
C LEU A 334 25.99 29.42 3.47
N ASP A 335 25.73 29.09 2.20
CA ASP A 335 26.46 29.67 1.06
C ASP A 335 26.26 31.19 0.97
N GLY A 336 25.02 31.67 1.21
CA GLY A 336 24.71 33.09 1.27
C GLY A 336 25.48 33.80 2.39
N MET A 337 25.51 33.21 3.59
CA MET A 337 26.26 33.75 4.73
C MET A 337 27.77 33.68 4.53
N ASP A 338 28.29 32.62 3.90
CA ASP A 338 29.71 32.45 3.59
C ASP A 338 30.27 33.57 2.72
N ASN A 339 29.45 34.14 1.84
CA ASN A 339 29.83 35.30 1.05
C ASN A 339 30.12 36.54 1.92
N ILE A 340 29.43 36.73 3.06
CA ILE A 340 29.74 37.80 4.01
C ILE A 340 31.14 37.59 4.60
N PHE A 341 31.41 36.39 5.13
CA PHE A 341 32.69 36.09 5.81
C PHE A 341 33.88 36.07 4.83
N LYS A 342 33.67 35.69 3.56
CA LYS A 342 34.72 35.67 2.52
C LYS A 342 34.97 37.06 1.92
N LYS A 343 33.92 37.80 1.55
CA LYS A 343 34.05 39.07 0.80
C LYS A 343 34.16 40.29 1.72
N CYS A 344 33.55 40.25 2.90
CA CYS A 344 33.41 41.42 3.79
C CYS A 344 33.73 41.09 5.27
N PRO A 345 34.91 40.54 5.60
CA PRO A 345 35.25 40.15 6.98
C PRO A 345 35.30 41.33 7.97
N GLN A 346 35.50 42.56 7.47
CA GLN A 346 35.61 43.77 8.31
C GLN A 346 34.26 44.30 8.81
N LEU A 347 33.14 43.87 8.22
CA LEU A 347 31.79 44.33 8.54
C LEU A 347 30.98 43.32 9.37
N VAL A 348 31.60 42.21 9.77
CA VAL A 348 30.97 41.14 10.56
C VAL A 348 30.80 41.59 12.01
N THR A 349 29.56 41.61 12.49
CA THR A 349 29.19 41.88 13.89
C THR A 349 28.79 40.57 14.59
N LEU A 350 28.52 40.65 15.90
CA LEU A 350 28.06 39.49 16.68
C LEU A 350 26.73 38.92 16.17
N GLU A 351 25.90 39.71 15.50
CA GLU A 351 24.64 39.24 14.91
C GLU A 351 24.87 38.26 13.75
N GLU A 352 25.77 38.56 12.82
CA GLU A 352 26.08 37.66 11.71
C GLU A 352 26.76 36.38 12.22
N VAL A 353 27.59 36.50 13.26
CA VAL A 353 28.18 35.34 13.96
C VAL A 353 27.08 34.47 14.58
N ASN A 354 26.04 35.06 15.18
CA ASN A 354 24.93 34.33 15.77
C ASN A 354 24.15 33.51 14.73
N ILE A 355 23.79 34.13 13.60
CA ILE A 355 23.07 33.48 12.48
C ILE A 355 23.95 32.39 11.84
N MET A 356 25.23 32.68 11.62
CA MET A 356 26.17 31.72 11.04
C MET A 356 26.33 30.48 11.91
N THR A 357 26.49 30.67 13.23
CA THR A 357 26.66 29.56 14.18
C THR A 357 25.38 28.73 14.34
N GLU A 358 24.19 29.34 14.25
CA GLU A 358 22.91 28.63 14.14
C GLU A 358 22.88 27.69 12.93
N LEU A 359 23.19 28.20 11.74
CA LEU A 359 23.21 27.41 10.51
C LEU A 359 24.24 26.27 10.57
N LEU A 360 25.43 26.54 11.11
CA LEU A 360 26.49 25.52 11.25
C LEU A 360 26.09 24.40 12.21
N ILE A 361 25.41 24.71 13.31
CA ILE A 361 24.90 23.70 14.27
C ILE A 361 23.85 22.83 13.59
N VAL A 362 22.90 23.42 12.86
CA VAL A 362 21.87 22.67 12.11
C VAL A 362 22.49 21.76 11.05
N LEU A 363 23.52 22.23 10.34
CA LEU A 363 24.27 21.45 9.35
C LEU A 363 25.32 20.51 9.97
N LYS A 364 25.40 20.44 11.31
CA LYS A 364 26.34 19.60 12.08
C LYS A 364 27.82 19.86 11.78
N GLN A 365 28.17 21.08 11.37
CA GLN A 365 29.54 21.54 11.12
C GLN A 365 30.16 22.16 12.38
N PHE A 366 30.29 21.37 13.45
CA PHE A 366 30.75 21.84 14.76
C PHE A 366 32.19 22.37 14.82
N PRO A 367 33.20 21.79 14.14
CA PRO A 367 34.56 22.33 14.17
C PRO A 367 34.65 23.75 13.59
N ARG A 368 33.92 23.98 12.50
CA ARG A 368 33.83 25.28 11.83
C ARG A 368 33.08 26.30 12.67
N CYS A 369 32.07 25.87 13.42
CA CYS A 369 31.36 26.69 14.40
C CYS A 369 32.32 27.23 15.47
N LEU A 370 33.15 26.36 16.06
CA LEU A 370 34.16 26.77 17.05
C LEU A 370 35.23 27.70 16.45
N GLU A 371 35.67 27.45 15.22
CA GLU A 371 36.61 28.34 14.53
C GLU A 371 36.04 29.76 14.36
N ILE A 372 34.79 29.89 13.94
CA ILE A 372 34.13 31.20 13.77
C ILE A 372 33.93 31.89 15.12
N LEU A 373 33.50 31.15 16.14
CA LEU A 373 33.34 31.66 17.51
C LEU A 373 34.68 32.19 18.05
N THR A 374 35.77 31.44 17.92
CA THR A 374 37.10 31.88 18.41
C THR A 374 37.69 33.05 17.62
N ARG A 375 37.39 33.16 16.31
CA ARG A 375 37.92 34.23 15.47
C ARG A 375 37.21 35.57 15.68
N HIS A 376 35.90 35.55 15.92
CA HIS A 376 35.06 36.75 15.99
C HIS A 376 34.55 37.10 17.40
N THR A 377 34.85 36.27 18.41
CA THR A 377 34.50 36.53 19.82
C THR A 377 35.72 36.36 20.72
N ASN A 378 35.58 36.76 21.99
CA ASN A 378 36.65 36.61 23.00
C ASN A 378 36.74 35.19 23.61
N ILE A 379 36.09 34.18 23.01
CA ILE A 379 36.23 32.77 23.41
C ILE A 379 37.61 32.28 22.97
N TRP A 380 38.37 31.70 23.90
CA TRP A 380 39.66 31.09 23.57
C TRP A 380 39.65 29.58 23.83
N ILE A 381 40.20 28.84 22.88
CA ILE A 381 40.31 27.38 22.87
C ILE A 381 41.78 27.02 22.70
N GLU A 382 42.31 26.26 23.65
CA GLU A 382 43.65 25.70 23.59
C GLU A 382 43.57 24.27 23.04
N TYR A 383 44.29 24.00 21.95
CA TYR A 383 44.38 22.67 21.35
C TYR A 383 45.64 21.95 21.84
N LEU A 384 45.55 20.64 22.06
CA LEU A 384 46.71 19.81 22.37
C LEU A 384 47.77 19.95 21.26
N PRO A 385 49.05 20.16 21.58
CA PRO A 385 50.11 20.21 20.60
C PRO A 385 50.22 18.88 19.86
N ILE A 386 50.32 18.93 18.53
CA ILE A 386 50.53 17.77 17.67
C ILE A 386 51.88 17.16 18.07
N GLY A 387 51.86 16.01 18.73
CA GLY A 387 53.07 15.23 18.96
C GLY A 387 53.60 14.72 17.62
N ASP A 388 54.88 14.94 17.35
CA ASP A 388 55.63 14.31 16.26
C ASP A 388 55.65 12.79 16.47
N SER A 389 54.60 12.10 16.05
CA SER A 389 54.61 10.65 15.86
C SER A 389 54.11 10.35 14.47
N GLN A 390 55.06 9.94 13.64
CA GLN A 390 54.82 9.47 12.28
C GLN A 390 53.85 8.27 12.30
N GLU A 391 53.04 8.22 11.25
CA GLU A 391 52.26 7.09 10.73
C GLU A 391 50.77 6.92 11.17
N THR A 392 49.93 7.11 10.16
CA THR A 392 48.61 6.49 9.91
C THR A 392 47.46 6.78 10.88
N ASP A 393 46.85 7.97 10.76
CA ASP A 393 45.41 8.16 10.59
C ASP A 393 45.10 9.67 10.61
N LYS A 394 44.96 10.30 9.44
CA LYS A 394 44.67 11.74 9.30
C LYS A 394 43.22 12.13 9.66
N THR A 395 42.56 11.36 10.53
CA THR A 395 41.15 11.54 10.91
C THR A 395 40.89 11.33 12.41
N LYS A 396 41.86 11.66 13.27
CA LYS A 396 41.61 11.90 14.70
C LYS A 396 42.04 13.32 15.04
N GLY A 397 41.05 14.11 15.46
CA GLY A 397 41.13 15.56 15.59
C GLY A 397 42.09 16.04 16.68
N ASN A 398 42.42 17.32 16.57
CA ASN A 398 43.02 18.12 17.61
C ASN A 398 42.16 17.97 18.89
N GLY A 399 42.61 17.20 19.87
CA GLY A 399 41.96 17.16 21.18
C GLY A 399 41.97 18.56 21.78
N ILE A 400 40.82 19.05 22.25
CA ILE A 400 40.75 20.36 22.90
C ILE A 400 41.26 20.19 24.34
N ALA A 401 42.24 20.98 24.74
CA ALA A 401 42.83 20.93 26.08
C ALA A 401 42.04 21.76 27.09
N LEU A 402 41.67 22.99 26.69
CA LEU A 402 40.99 23.95 27.55
C LEU A 402 40.14 24.91 26.71
N CYS A 403 38.94 25.23 27.18
CA CYS A 403 38.09 26.27 26.60
C CYS A 403 37.64 27.21 27.72
N ASN A 404 37.72 28.51 27.49
CA ASN A 404 37.21 29.50 28.42
C ASN A 404 36.27 30.47 27.71
N ILE A 405 35.13 30.71 28.35
CA ILE A 405 34.05 31.55 27.85
C ILE A 405 33.98 32.79 28.74
N PRO A 406 34.12 34.01 28.20
CA PRO A 406 33.98 35.24 28.97
C PRO A 406 32.57 35.47 29.52
N ASP A 407 32.48 36.07 30.71
CA ASP A 407 31.20 36.31 31.39
C ASP A 407 30.31 37.34 30.67
N ASP A 408 30.90 38.31 29.97
CA ASP A 408 30.22 39.42 29.27
C ASP A 408 29.70 39.05 27.85
N LEU A 409 29.86 37.79 27.44
CA LEU A 409 29.39 37.33 26.13
C LEU A 409 27.87 37.11 26.11
N ALA A 410 27.22 37.33 24.97
CA ALA A 410 25.81 36.99 24.79
C ALA A 410 25.52 35.51 25.08
N VAL A 411 24.42 35.24 25.80
CA VAL A 411 24.05 33.90 26.30
C VAL A 411 23.92 32.88 25.16
N ASP A 412 23.36 33.28 24.02
CA ASP A 412 23.23 32.45 22.80
C ASP A 412 24.58 31.89 22.35
N LEU A 413 25.61 32.74 22.27
CA LEU A 413 26.94 32.35 21.81
C LEU A 413 27.63 31.44 22.84
N LYS A 414 27.41 31.66 24.14
CA LYS A 414 27.88 30.74 25.20
C LYS A 414 27.25 29.35 25.03
N ALA A 415 25.92 29.29 24.87
CA ALA A 415 25.18 28.05 24.69
C ALA A 415 25.63 27.30 23.43
N LYS A 416 25.76 28.00 22.29
CA LYS A 416 26.24 27.42 21.01
C LYS A 416 27.67 26.88 21.09
N CYS A 417 28.55 27.54 21.84
CA CYS A 417 29.89 27.03 22.11
C CYS A 417 29.83 25.72 22.92
N ILE A 418 29.04 25.68 24.00
CA ILE A 418 28.85 24.48 24.82
C ILE A 418 28.26 23.34 23.99
N ILE A 419 27.22 23.59 23.19
CA ILE A 419 26.60 22.60 22.30
C ILE A 419 27.63 22.03 21.32
N SER A 420 28.44 22.90 20.70
CA SER A 420 29.48 22.47 19.76
C SER A 420 30.54 21.59 20.42
N LEU A 421 30.94 21.89 21.67
CA LEU A 421 31.87 21.05 22.44
C LEU A 421 31.26 19.70 22.82
N ILE A 422 30.00 19.67 23.25
CA ILE A 422 29.27 18.42 23.55
C ILE A 422 29.18 17.55 22.30
N GLU A 423 28.87 18.15 21.14
CA GLU A 423 28.73 17.43 19.89
C GLU A 423 30.04 16.87 19.34
N LEU A 424 31.17 17.53 19.66
CA LEU A 424 32.53 17.03 19.39
C LEU A 424 33.04 15.99 20.41
N ASN A 425 32.19 15.57 21.36
CA ASN A 425 32.49 14.64 22.45
C ASN A 425 33.51 15.17 23.50
N GLU A 426 33.73 16.48 23.58
CA GLU A 426 34.63 17.11 24.57
C GLU A 426 33.88 17.41 25.88
N ILE A 427 33.38 16.34 26.50
CA ILE A 427 32.41 16.43 27.60
C ILE A 427 33.06 16.87 28.92
N SER A 428 34.34 16.55 29.13
CA SER A 428 35.10 16.99 30.31
C SER A 428 35.15 18.51 30.41
N ILE A 429 35.28 19.19 29.27
CA ILE A 429 35.30 20.65 29.18
C ILE A 429 33.90 21.20 29.41
N ALA A 430 32.88 20.61 28.76
CA ALA A 430 31.49 20.99 28.97
C ALA A 430 31.09 20.90 30.46
N ASP A 431 31.54 19.87 31.21
CA ASP A 431 31.28 19.73 32.65
C ASP A 431 31.85 20.88 33.50
N THR A 432 32.90 21.57 33.04
CA THR A 432 33.45 22.75 33.73
C THR A 432 32.68 24.03 33.41
N LEU A 433 32.12 24.12 32.20
CA LEU A 433 31.43 25.31 31.69
C LEU A 433 29.94 25.33 32.03
N VAL A 434 29.28 24.17 32.04
CA VAL A 434 27.83 24.05 32.31
C VAL A 434 27.43 24.57 33.70
N PRO A 435 28.15 24.27 34.80
CA PRO A 435 27.82 24.84 36.10
C PRO A 435 27.98 26.36 36.16
N LYS A 436 28.98 26.91 35.45
CA LYS A 436 29.16 28.37 35.33
C LYS A 436 27.97 29.00 34.59
N PHE A 437 27.57 28.40 33.48
CA PHE A 437 26.38 28.78 32.72
C PHE A 437 25.12 28.77 33.59
N GLN A 438 24.90 27.71 34.38
CA GLN A 438 23.76 27.61 35.31
C GLN A 438 23.76 28.68 36.41
N SER A 439 24.94 29.11 36.88
CA SER A 439 25.06 30.09 37.97
C SER A 439 24.90 31.53 37.51
N LEU A 440 25.28 31.83 36.27
CA LEU A 440 25.30 33.18 35.72
C LEU A 440 23.97 33.55 35.03
N GLU A 441 23.30 32.57 34.44
CA GLU A 441 22.14 32.80 33.58
C GLU A 441 20.83 32.37 34.26
N ASN A 442 19.77 33.15 34.07
CA ASN A 442 18.46 32.87 34.68
C ASN A 442 17.60 31.96 33.76
N PRO A 443 17.21 30.74 34.22
CA PRO A 443 16.34 29.84 33.46
C PRO A 443 14.97 30.42 33.09
N GLU A 444 14.48 31.44 33.78
CA GLU A 444 13.20 32.11 33.48
C GLU A 444 13.25 33.05 32.28
N VAL A 445 14.45 33.43 31.83
CA VAL A 445 14.67 34.37 30.71
C VAL A 445 15.20 33.64 29.48
N SER A 446 16.14 32.71 29.65
CA SER A 446 16.84 32.01 28.56
C SER A 446 16.60 30.49 28.57
N GLY A 447 15.41 30.05 28.99
CA GLY A 447 15.11 28.63 29.22
C GLY A 447 15.16 27.74 27.97
N ASP A 448 14.98 28.32 26.78
CA ASP A 448 15.19 27.68 25.48
C ASP A 448 16.66 27.25 25.28
N LEU A 449 17.62 28.11 25.62
CA LEU A 449 19.04 27.78 25.54
C LEU A 449 19.43 26.65 26.49
N PHE A 450 18.86 26.62 27.70
CA PHE A 450 19.05 25.51 28.64
C PHE A 450 18.49 24.20 28.07
N LEU A 451 17.35 24.26 27.39
CA LEU A 451 16.75 23.10 26.71
C LEU A 451 17.66 22.61 25.58
N ASP A 452 18.19 23.52 24.74
CA ASP A 452 19.08 23.17 23.63
C ASP A 452 20.37 22.47 24.10
N VAL A 453 20.99 22.98 25.17
CA VAL A 453 22.17 22.35 25.79
C VAL A 453 21.80 20.97 26.37
N ALA A 454 20.63 20.84 26.99
CA ALA A 454 20.15 19.56 27.48
C ALA A 454 19.90 18.56 26.35
N GLU A 455 19.32 18.99 25.23
CA GLU A 455 19.09 18.17 24.04
C GLU A 455 20.40 17.68 23.42
N ALA A 456 21.46 18.50 23.39
CA ALA A 456 22.79 18.08 22.97
C ALA A 456 23.34 16.94 23.85
N PHE A 457 23.21 17.05 25.18
CA PHE A 457 23.58 15.95 26.09
C PHE A 457 22.73 14.70 25.90
N MET A 458 21.43 14.84 25.63
CA MET A 458 20.54 13.72 25.30
C MET A 458 20.96 13.02 24.01
N GLY A 459 21.38 13.76 22.99
CA GLY A 459 21.92 13.24 21.73
C GLY A 459 23.14 12.34 21.94
N LYS A 460 24.00 12.66 22.92
CA LYS A 460 25.15 11.84 23.34
C LYS A 460 24.82 10.78 24.40
N LYS A 461 23.54 10.60 24.75
CA LYS A 461 23.07 9.66 25.79
C LYS A 461 23.58 9.97 27.22
N HIS A 462 23.99 11.20 27.49
CA HIS A 462 24.39 11.66 28.83
C HIS A 462 23.18 12.21 29.61
N TYR A 463 22.23 11.32 29.92
CA TYR A 463 20.94 11.70 30.50
C TYR A 463 21.05 12.33 31.90
N GLU A 464 21.99 11.89 32.75
CA GLU A 464 22.18 12.46 34.09
C GLU A 464 22.60 13.94 34.06
N ARG A 465 23.41 14.33 33.06
CA ARG A 465 23.85 15.72 32.88
C ARG A 465 22.72 16.59 32.32
N ALA A 466 21.99 16.07 31.34
CA ALA A 466 20.81 16.74 30.80
C ALA A 466 19.74 16.99 31.88
N MET A 467 19.54 16.04 32.80
CA MET A 467 18.60 16.20 33.92
C MET A 467 18.89 17.42 34.79
N LYS A 468 20.17 17.70 35.10
CA LYS A 468 20.57 18.86 35.91
C LYS A 468 20.19 20.19 35.26
N LEU A 469 20.09 20.24 33.93
CA LEU A 469 19.66 21.41 33.18
C LEU A 469 18.13 21.50 33.05
N LEU A 470 17.44 20.36 33.02
CA LEU A 470 15.99 20.29 32.89
C LEU A 470 15.23 20.50 34.21
N GLU A 471 15.81 20.13 35.36
CA GLU A 471 15.17 20.30 36.68
C GLU A 471 14.80 21.77 37.01
N PRO A 472 15.69 22.77 36.78
CA PRO A 472 15.32 24.18 36.95
C PRO A 472 14.20 24.63 36.01
N LEU A 473 14.20 24.16 34.75
CA LEU A 473 13.18 24.54 33.76
C LEU A 473 11.80 23.99 34.10
N VAL A 474 11.75 22.77 34.65
CA VAL A 474 10.51 22.14 35.12
C VAL A 474 9.87 22.92 36.28
N ASN A 475 10.68 23.57 37.12
CA ASN A 475 10.23 24.37 38.25
C ASN A 475 9.95 25.84 37.89
N SER A 476 10.31 26.28 36.68
CA SER A 476 10.07 27.65 36.22
C SER A 476 8.60 27.90 35.87
N GLU A 477 8.12 29.14 36.02
CA GLU A 477 6.74 29.49 35.66
C GLU A 477 6.55 29.67 34.14
N ASN A 478 7.57 30.17 33.43
CA ASN A 478 7.49 30.49 32.01
C ASN A 478 7.81 29.29 31.08
N PHE A 479 8.70 28.39 31.49
CA PHE A 479 9.23 27.31 30.64
C PHE A 479 8.77 25.91 31.07
N SER A 480 7.84 25.77 32.03
CA SER A 480 7.21 24.47 32.38
C SER A 480 6.24 23.96 31.30
N LEU A 481 6.67 23.97 30.04
CA LEU A 481 5.92 23.58 28.86
C LEU A 481 5.92 22.06 28.69
N ALA A 482 4.96 21.56 27.90
CA ALA A 482 4.86 20.12 27.62
C ALA A 482 6.14 19.54 26.98
N ALA A 483 6.86 20.33 26.16
CA ALA A 483 8.11 19.93 25.51
C ALA A 483 9.24 19.68 26.52
N VAL A 484 9.42 20.57 27.49
CA VAL A 484 10.43 20.42 28.55
C VAL A 484 10.12 19.20 29.43
N TRP A 485 8.86 19.04 29.83
CA TRP A 485 8.43 17.86 30.59
C TRP A 485 8.61 16.55 29.80
N LEU A 486 8.48 16.57 28.48
CA LEU A 486 8.73 15.43 27.60
C LEU A 486 10.22 15.05 27.62
N ARG A 487 11.12 16.00 27.39
CA ARG A 487 12.58 15.77 27.44
C ARG A 487 13.04 15.32 28.82
N HIS A 488 12.48 15.90 29.88
CA HIS A 488 12.73 15.49 31.26
C HIS A 488 12.28 14.04 31.49
N ALA A 489 11.10 13.64 30.99
CA ALA A 489 10.63 12.27 31.10
C ALA A 489 11.52 11.28 30.32
N GLU A 490 11.96 11.64 29.12
CA GLU A 490 12.89 10.84 28.30
C GLU A 490 14.24 10.65 29.00
N CYS A 491 14.80 11.69 29.60
CA CYS A 491 16.03 11.60 30.39
C CYS A 491 15.88 10.67 31.60
N LEU A 492 14.77 10.76 32.35
CA LEU A 492 14.49 9.86 33.46
C LEU A 492 14.36 8.39 33.03
N VAL A 493 13.80 8.13 31.84
CA VAL A 493 13.80 6.78 31.26
C VAL A 493 15.22 6.32 30.93
N GLY A 494 16.05 7.20 30.35
CA GLY A 494 17.47 6.94 30.11
C GLY A 494 18.27 6.63 31.37
N CYS A 495 17.97 7.32 32.48
CA CYS A 495 18.53 7.06 33.82
C CYS A 495 17.90 5.85 34.54
N ASN A 496 17.00 5.11 33.89
CA ASN A 496 16.27 3.96 34.44
C ASN A 496 15.39 4.28 35.68
N GLU A 497 15.01 5.55 35.88
CA GLU A 497 14.12 5.99 36.95
C GLU A 497 12.64 5.96 36.53
N ILE A 498 12.12 4.75 36.28
CA ILE A 498 10.78 4.53 35.70
C ILE A 498 9.65 5.20 36.51
N SER A 499 9.75 5.23 37.84
CA SER A 499 8.67 5.75 38.69
C SER A 499 8.51 7.27 38.60
N LYS A 500 9.62 8.01 38.51
CA LYS A 500 9.61 9.47 38.30
C LYS A 500 9.24 9.79 36.85
N ALA A 501 9.76 9.02 35.88
CA ALA A 501 9.42 9.19 34.47
C ALA A 501 7.91 9.12 34.22
N ILE A 502 7.20 8.16 34.83
CA ILE A 502 5.74 8.06 34.74
C ILE A 502 5.07 9.36 35.21
N LYS A 503 5.51 9.96 36.32
CA LYS A 503 4.93 11.21 36.83
C LYS A 503 5.14 12.35 35.83
N SER A 504 6.34 12.49 35.27
CA SER A 504 6.63 13.51 34.25
C SER A 504 5.79 13.30 32.98
N TYR A 505 5.69 12.08 32.46
CA TYR A 505 4.81 11.78 31.31
C TYR A 505 3.32 12.00 31.61
N GLU A 506 2.87 11.81 32.85
CA GLU A 506 1.50 12.16 33.25
C GLU A 506 1.25 13.66 33.21
N VAL A 507 2.24 14.48 33.54
CA VAL A 507 2.17 15.94 33.39
C VAL A 507 2.11 16.30 31.91
N VAL A 508 2.96 15.71 31.06
CA VAL A 508 2.89 15.89 29.60
C VAL A 508 1.50 15.56 29.07
N ARG A 509 0.91 14.42 29.50
CA ARG A 509 -0.44 14.04 29.08
C ARG A 509 -1.52 15.06 29.49
N LYS A 510 -1.34 15.77 30.60
CA LYS A 510 -2.27 16.82 31.04
C LYS A 510 -2.10 18.10 30.23
N LEU A 511 -0.86 18.49 29.94
CA LEU A 511 -0.54 19.71 29.20
C LEU A 511 -0.80 19.55 27.69
N SER A 512 -0.52 18.38 27.12
CA SER A 512 -0.72 18.05 25.70
C SER A 512 -1.40 16.68 25.49
N PRO A 513 -2.73 16.58 25.69
CA PRO A 513 -3.46 15.31 25.58
C PRO A 513 -3.38 14.63 24.20
N GLN A 514 -3.15 15.41 23.15
CA GLN A 514 -3.06 14.94 21.76
C GLN A 514 -1.67 14.39 21.39
N HIS A 515 -0.66 14.55 22.26
CA HIS A 515 0.70 14.10 21.95
C HIS A 515 0.81 12.57 22.02
N LEU A 516 0.71 11.89 20.87
CA LEU A 516 0.68 10.43 20.78
C LEU A 516 1.97 9.75 21.23
N GLY A 517 3.15 10.30 20.90
CA GLY A 517 4.45 9.73 21.27
C GLY A 517 4.60 9.54 22.79
N ALA A 518 4.36 10.61 23.56
CA ALA A 518 4.32 10.59 25.02
C ALA A 518 3.33 9.55 25.58
N ARG A 519 2.14 9.39 24.98
CA ARG A 519 1.14 8.40 25.42
C ARG A 519 1.60 6.96 25.17
N MET A 520 2.26 6.72 24.05
CA MET A 520 2.84 5.41 23.72
C MET A 520 3.96 5.04 24.69
N GLU A 521 4.89 5.95 24.96
CA GLU A 521 5.97 5.73 25.93
C GLU A 521 5.42 5.54 27.35
N LEU A 522 4.47 6.37 27.78
CA LEU A 522 3.79 6.20 29.07
C LEU A 522 3.10 4.83 29.18
N ALA A 523 2.46 4.36 28.13
CA ALA A 523 1.84 3.03 28.11
C ALA A 523 2.88 1.90 28.19
N LYS A 524 4.06 2.05 27.55
CA LYS A 524 5.19 1.12 27.71
C LYS A 524 5.70 1.08 29.16
N LEU A 525 5.89 2.24 29.79
CA LEU A 525 6.30 2.32 31.20
C LEU A 525 5.26 1.68 32.13
N TYR A 526 3.97 1.91 31.88
CA TYR A 526 2.90 1.24 32.64
C TYR A 526 2.89 -0.28 32.47
N ARG A 527 3.22 -0.78 31.27
CA ARG A 527 3.40 -2.23 31.03
C ARG A 527 4.57 -2.79 31.83
N LEU A 528 5.71 -2.10 31.88
CA LEU A 528 6.87 -2.51 32.69
C LEU A 528 6.50 -2.60 34.18
N LYS A 529 5.68 -1.67 34.68
CA LYS A 529 5.17 -1.68 36.05
C LYS A 529 3.99 -2.65 36.28
N SER A 530 3.65 -3.49 35.30
CA SER A 530 2.49 -4.40 35.33
C SER A 530 1.12 -3.72 35.53
N GLN A 531 1.00 -2.41 35.29
CA GLN A 531 -0.24 -1.64 35.43
C GLN A 531 -0.99 -1.58 34.09
N PHE A 532 -1.48 -2.73 33.61
CA PHE A 532 -2.08 -2.85 32.28
C PHE A 532 -3.38 -2.05 32.10
N SER A 533 -4.18 -1.88 33.16
CA SER A 533 -5.44 -1.11 33.10
C SER A 533 -5.20 0.36 32.77
N LYS A 534 -4.20 0.98 33.41
CA LYS A 534 -3.78 2.36 33.12
C LYS A 534 -3.19 2.49 31.72
N ALA A 535 -2.36 1.53 31.30
CA ALA A 535 -1.81 1.52 29.94
C ALA A 535 -2.93 1.52 28.88
N ILE A 536 -3.96 0.69 29.05
CA ILE A 536 -5.12 0.66 28.16
C ILE A 536 -5.84 2.00 28.14
N GLN A 537 -6.07 2.61 29.32
CA GLN A 537 -6.73 3.92 29.43
C GLN A 537 -5.95 5.03 28.73
N VAL A 538 -4.62 5.06 28.88
CA VAL A 538 -3.75 6.06 28.23
C VAL A 538 -3.78 5.93 26.71
N LEU A 539 -3.92 4.72 26.17
CA LEU A 539 -4.01 4.48 24.73
C LEU A 539 -5.44 4.59 24.16
N LYS A 540 -6.45 4.98 24.95
CA LYS A 540 -7.82 5.16 24.44
C LYS A 540 -7.87 6.39 23.54
N GLN A 541 -8.27 6.21 22.29
CA GLN A 541 -8.60 7.30 21.38
C GLN A 541 -10.11 7.25 21.12
N ASP A 542 -10.74 8.41 21.13
CA ASP A 542 -12.19 8.52 20.96
C ASP A 542 -12.53 8.72 19.47
N PRO A 543 -13.26 7.79 18.82
CA PRO A 543 -13.48 7.81 17.36
C PRO A 543 -14.23 9.03 16.81
N GLU A 544 -14.97 9.74 17.66
CA GLU A 544 -15.79 10.90 17.28
C GLU A 544 -15.02 12.22 17.35
N THR A 545 -14.01 12.31 18.22
CA THR A 545 -13.27 13.56 18.48
C THR A 545 -11.85 13.52 17.95
N ASP A 546 -11.22 12.35 17.98
CA ASP A 546 -9.79 12.20 17.70
C ASP A 546 -9.55 11.69 16.27
N ILE A 547 -8.46 12.15 15.65
CA ILE A 547 -7.86 11.45 14.51
C ILE A 547 -7.13 10.22 15.06
N LEU A 548 -7.60 9.03 14.70
CA LEU A 548 -7.12 7.77 15.24
C LEU A 548 -5.77 7.38 14.64
N ASP A 549 -4.84 6.91 15.47
CA ASP A 549 -3.56 6.35 15.03
C ASP A 549 -3.66 4.81 15.00
N PRO A 550 -3.51 4.17 13.82
CA PRO A 550 -3.66 2.72 13.70
C PRO A 550 -2.72 1.93 14.61
N GLY A 551 -1.50 2.41 14.82
CA GLY A 551 -0.49 1.77 15.67
C GLY A 551 -0.86 1.81 17.15
N VAL A 552 -1.38 2.95 17.62
CA VAL A 552 -1.89 3.12 18.99
C VAL A 552 -3.08 2.19 19.26
N VAL A 553 -4.06 2.15 18.34
CA VAL A 553 -5.23 1.26 18.44
C VAL A 553 -4.80 -0.21 18.43
N TYR A 554 -3.82 -0.57 17.61
CA TYR A 554 -3.28 -1.93 17.54
C TYR A 554 -2.61 -2.37 18.85
N GLU A 555 -1.75 -1.54 19.44
CA GLU A 555 -1.11 -1.86 20.73
C GLU A 555 -2.12 -1.92 21.87
N ARG A 556 -3.12 -1.03 21.89
CA ARG A 556 -4.26 -1.12 22.83
C ARG A 556 -4.99 -2.45 22.68
N THR A 557 -5.26 -2.88 21.45
CA THR A 557 -5.95 -4.14 21.15
C THR A 557 -5.17 -5.34 21.68
N LYS A 558 -3.84 -5.38 21.51
CA LYS A 558 -3.00 -6.44 22.12
C LYS A 558 -3.08 -6.47 23.64
N LEU A 559 -3.10 -5.31 24.29
CA LEU A 559 -3.20 -5.23 25.76
C LEU A 559 -4.57 -5.71 26.26
N LEU A 560 -5.65 -5.37 25.57
CA LEU A 560 -7.01 -5.84 25.92
C LEU A 560 -7.10 -7.36 25.91
N LEU A 561 -6.45 -8.03 24.95
CA LEU A 561 -6.37 -9.49 24.90
C LEU A 561 -5.64 -10.06 26.13
N LYS A 562 -4.50 -9.46 26.52
CA LYS A 562 -3.73 -9.89 27.70
C LYS A 562 -4.52 -9.76 29.00
N VAL A 563 -5.31 -8.69 29.15
CA VAL A 563 -6.14 -8.44 30.34
C VAL A 563 -7.48 -9.20 30.28
N LYS A 564 -7.73 -9.99 29.23
CA LYS A 564 -8.96 -10.76 29.01
C LYS A 564 -10.25 -9.90 28.94
N ARG A 565 -10.13 -8.63 28.57
CA ARG A 565 -11.29 -7.74 28.29
C ARG A 565 -11.77 -7.97 26.87
N TYR A 566 -12.45 -9.10 26.65
CA TYR A 566 -12.74 -9.60 25.32
C TYR A 566 -13.71 -8.74 24.50
N ASP A 567 -14.72 -8.13 25.13
CA ASP A 567 -15.70 -7.32 24.38
C ASP A 567 -15.07 -6.05 23.80
N GLU A 568 -14.29 -5.34 24.61
CA GLU A 568 -13.50 -4.19 24.16
C GLU A 568 -12.41 -4.59 23.17
N TYR A 569 -11.80 -5.78 23.31
CA TYR A 569 -10.85 -6.30 22.35
C TYR A 569 -11.48 -6.45 20.95
N PHE A 570 -12.69 -7.02 20.87
CA PHE A 570 -13.38 -7.16 19.59
C PHE A 570 -13.80 -5.81 19.00
N GLN A 571 -14.27 -4.87 19.82
CA GLN A 571 -14.62 -3.52 19.38
C GLN A 571 -13.38 -2.77 18.86
N SER A 572 -12.28 -2.79 19.61
CA SER A 572 -11.01 -2.15 19.23
C SER A 572 -10.41 -2.76 17.96
N GLY A 573 -10.47 -4.09 17.81
CA GLY A 573 -10.01 -4.77 16.60
C GLY A 573 -10.87 -4.46 15.37
N LEU A 574 -12.19 -4.42 15.52
CA LEU A 574 -13.09 -4.04 14.42
C LEU A 574 -12.97 -2.56 14.04
N LEU A 575 -12.73 -1.67 15.02
CA LEU A 575 -12.43 -0.27 14.78
C LEU A 575 -11.14 -0.11 13.97
N LEU A 576 -10.06 -0.83 14.32
CA LEU A 576 -8.83 -0.80 13.53
C LEU A 576 -9.06 -1.24 12.08
N LEU A 577 -9.89 -2.27 11.88
CA LEU A 577 -10.22 -2.79 10.55
C LEU A 577 -11.13 -1.86 9.75
N SER A 578 -11.98 -1.04 10.39
CA SER A 578 -12.92 -0.15 9.67
C SER A 578 -12.23 0.91 8.81
N ARG A 579 -10.93 1.14 9.04
CA ARG A 579 -10.07 1.98 8.20
C ARG A 579 -10.02 1.53 6.74
N HIS A 580 -10.03 0.23 6.49
CA HIS A 580 -9.90 -0.34 5.14
C HIS A 580 -10.91 -1.44 4.80
N CYS A 581 -11.66 -1.92 5.80
CA CYS A 581 -12.80 -2.81 5.65
C CYS A 581 -14.11 -2.04 5.80
N VAL A 582 -15.14 -2.46 5.08
CA VAL A 582 -16.49 -1.92 5.23
C VAL A 582 -17.16 -2.49 6.47
N THR A 583 -17.81 -1.62 7.24
CA THR A 583 -18.67 -2.04 8.36
C THR A 583 -19.94 -2.70 7.80
N LEU A 584 -20.23 -3.92 8.26
CA LEU A 584 -21.43 -4.65 7.83
C LEU A 584 -22.59 -4.29 8.75
N ARG A 585 -23.61 -3.63 8.22
CA ARG A 585 -24.75 -3.09 8.96
C ARG A 585 -25.85 -4.13 9.17
N SER A 586 -26.02 -5.05 8.22
CA SER A 586 -27.12 -6.02 8.23
C SER A 586 -26.68 -7.42 7.77
N LYS A 587 -27.52 -8.42 8.05
CA LYS A 587 -27.32 -9.79 7.55
C LYS A 587 -27.42 -9.87 6.02
N LEU A 588 -28.22 -8.98 5.40
CA LEU A 588 -28.35 -8.92 3.93
C LEU A 588 -27.03 -8.52 3.27
N GLU A 589 -26.31 -7.56 3.85
CA GLU A 589 -24.97 -7.16 3.38
C GLU A 589 -23.97 -8.32 3.45
N LEU A 590 -24.08 -9.15 4.50
CA LEU A 590 -23.27 -10.36 4.64
C LEU A 590 -23.58 -11.35 3.49
N SER A 591 -24.86 -11.57 3.19
CA SER A 591 -25.26 -12.49 2.13
C SER A 591 -24.94 -11.98 0.72
N ALA A 592 -24.78 -10.67 0.53
CA ALA A 592 -24.28 -10.10 -0.71
C ALA A 592 -22.81 -10.47 -0.98
N LEU A 593 -21.99 -10.51 0.08
CA LEU A 593 -20.57 -10.84 0.01
C LEU A 593 -20.28 -12.32 -0.25
N SER A 594 -21.21 -13.22 0.08
CA SER A 594 -21.00 -14.67 -0.07
C SER A 594 -20.97 -15.13 -1.54
N ARG A 595 -21.44 -14.31 -2.48
CA ARG A 595 -21.66 -14.69 -3.89
C ARG A 595 -20.48 -14.42 -4.82
N THR A 596 -19.70 -13.36 -4.57
CA THR A 596 -18.66 -12.86 -5.48
C THR A 596 -17.25 -13.09 -4.91
N SER A 597 -16.28 -13.34 -5.79
CA SER A 597 -14.90 -13.65 -5.42
C SER A 597 -13.97 -12.43 -5.40
N GLY A 598 -14.27 -11.39 -6.20
CA GLY A 598 -13.47 -10.17 -6.29
C GLY A 598 -13.87 -9.08 -5.29
N VAL A 599 -12.88 -8.42 -4.67
CA VAL A 599 -13.11 -7.32 -3.72
C VAL A 599 -13.88 -6.17 -4.37
N ARG A 600 -13.52 -5.77 -5.61
CA ARG A 600 -14.23 -4.70 -6.33
C ARG A 600 -15.71 -5.03 -6.55
N GLN A 601 -16.01 -6.24 -7.02
CA GLN A 601 -17.38 -6.68 -7.26
C GLN A 601 -18.19 -6.76 -5.96
N ARG A 602 -17.58 -7.21 -4.86
CA ARG A 602 -18.20 -7.21 -3.53
C ARG A 602 -18.60 -5.80 -3.10
N MET A 603 -17.71 -4.83 -3.31
CA MET A 603 -17.96 -3.42 -2.99
C MET A 603 -19.07 -2.83 -3.85
N GLU A 604 -19.06 -3.06 -5.17
CA GLU A 604 -20.11 -2.58 -6.09
C GLU A 604 -21.49 -3.15 -5.72
N ILE A 605 -21.57 -4.43 -5.34
CA ILE A 605 -22.82 -5.05 -4.90
C ILE A 605 -23.30 -4.42 -3.58
N LEU A 606 -22.41 -4.23 -2.61
CA LEU A 606 -22.76 -3.57 -1.34
C LEU A 606 -23.27 -2.15 -1.56
N GLN A 607 -22.60 -1.38 -2.42
CA GLN A 607 -23.01 -0.02 -2.76
C GLN A 607 -24.39 -0.01 -3.43
N ARG A 608 -24.62 -0.92 -4.39
CA ARG A 608 -25.93 -1.06 -5.05
C ARG A 608 -27.04 -1.45 -4.08
N ASP A 609 -26.74 -2.34 -3.13
CA ASP A 609 -27.69 -2.81 -2.12
C ASP A 609 -28.02 -1.73 -1.07
N ARG A 610 -27.08 -0.81 -0.80
CA ARG A 610 -27.34 0.39 0.02
C ARG A 610 -28.19 1.41 -0.74
N LEU A 611 -27.86 1.66 -2.00
CA LEU A 611 -28.61 2.58 -2.87
C LEU A 611 -30.07 2.14 -3.05
N SER A 612 -30.33 0.83 -3.23
CA SER A 612 -31.70 0.32 -3.34
C SER A 612 -32.53 0.49 -2.06
N ARG A 613 -31.87 0.65 -0.90
CA ARG A 613 -32.52 0.93 0.39
C ARG A 613 -32.62 2.43 0.71
N GLY A 614 -32.06 3.30 -0.14
CA GLY A 614 -31.94 4.73 0.14
C GLY A 614 -30.92 5.05 1.24
N GLU A 615 -29.98 4.14 1.54
CA GLU A 615 -28.93 4.34 2.54
C GLU A 615 -27.71 5.05 1.95
N THR A 616 -26.96 5.74 2.80
CA THR A 616 -25.69 6.36 2.42
C THR A 616 -24.63 5.32 2.07
N LEU A 617 -23.85 5.61 1.03
CA LEU A 617 -22.78 4.75 0.52
C LEU A 617 -21.63 4.60 1.53
N GLN A 618 -21.30 5.70 2.20
CA GLN A 618 -20.29 5.78 3.26
C GLN A 618 -20.99 5.98 4.60
N ASP A 619 -20.38 5.49 5.68
CA ASP A 619 -20.85 5.81 7.02
C ASP A 619 -20.58 7.30 7.28
N GLU A 620 -21.62 8.12 7.53
CA GLU A 620 -21.48 9.57 7.78
C GLU A 620 -20.56 9.86 8.98
N ASN A 621 -20.51 8.93 9.95
CA ASN A 621 -19.67 8.98 11.14
C ASN A 621 -18.46 8.03 11.05
N ALA A 622 -17.89 7.84 9.85
CA ALA A 622 -16.70 7.03 9.70
C ALA A 622 -15.52 7.67 10.46
N PRO A 623 -14.83 6.93 11.34
CA PRO A 623 -13.72 7.50 12.11
C PRO A 623 -12.55 7.88 11.19
N ALA A 624 -11.96 9.04 11.45
CA ALA A 624 -10.79 9.53 10.74
C ALA A 624 -9.52 8.83 11.25
N PHE A 625 -8.66 8.37 10.34
CA PHE A 625 -7.38 7.75 10.67
C PHE A 625 -6.21 8.54 10.10
N SER A 626 -5.11 8.62 10.85
CA SER A 626 -3.82 9.11 10.35
C SER A 626 -3.13 8.04 9.49
N SER A 627 -2.35 8.47 8.49
CA SER A 627 -1.52 7.61 7.64
C SER A 627 -0.19 7.16 8.30
N ASN A 628 0.06 7.56 9.53
CA ASN A 628 1.31 7.31 10.24
C ASN A 628 1.23 6.02 11.08
N ASN A 629 2.37 5.37 11.32
CA ASN A 629 2.50 4.19 12.21
C ASN A 629 1.56 3.01 11.92
N GLU A 630 1.29 2.73 10.65
CA GLU A 630 0.37 1.63 10.30
C GLU A 630 0.95 0.24 10.62
N PRO A 631 0.15 -0.66 11.22
CA PRO A 631 0.57 -2.05 11.39
C PRO A 631 0.69 -2.74 10.01
N THR A 632 1.62 -3.70 9.94
CA THR A 632 1.85 -4.42 8.68
C THR A 632 0.66 -5.31 8.33
N VAL A 633 0.48 -5.60 7.04
CA VAL A 633 -0.62 -6.47 6.56
C VAL A 633 -0.61 -7.82 7.28
N LYS A 634 0.57 -8.40 7.52
CA LYS A 634 0.75 -9.65 8.27
C LYS A 634 0.30 -9.51 9.73
N GLN A 635 0.60 -8.41 10.40
CA GLN A 635 0.19 -8.15 11.78
C GLN A 635 -1.33 -8.01 11.92
N GLU A 636 -1.98 -7.28 11.01
CA GLU A 636 -3.44 -7.13 10.98
C GLU A 636 -4.13 -8.46 10.62
N PHE A 637 -3.60 -9.22 9.68
CA PHE A 637 -4.16 -10.53 9.32
C PHE A 637 -4.06 -11.53 10.47
N LEU A 638 -2.93 -11.56 11.18
CA LEU A 638 -2.78 -12.36 12.40
C LEU A 638 -3.77 -11.93 13.50
N LEU A 639 -4.06 -10.63 13.62
CA LEU A 639 -5.09 -10.13 14.53
C LEU A 639 -6.48 -10.68 14.15
N VAL A 640 -6.86 -10.64 12.87
CA VAL A 640 -8.13 -11.23 12.38
C VAL A 640 -8.20 -12.72 12.74
N LEU A 641 -7.13 -13.48 12.51
CA LEU A 641 -7.07 -14.90 12.85
C LEU A 641 -7.21 -15.15 14.36
N GLN A 642 -6.55 -14.33 15.19
CA GLN A 642 -6.68 -14.40 16.65
C GLN A 642 -8.10 -14.09 17.11
N MET A 643 -8.74 -13.06 16.55
CA MET A 643 -10.13 -12.70 16.84
C MET A 643 -11.09 -13.83 16.42
N ALA A 644 -10.89 -14.44 15.24
CA ALA A 644 -11.70 -15.58 14.78
C ALA A 644 -11.54 -16.82 15.68
N ARG A 645 -10.31 -17.15 16.09
CA ARG A 645 -10.05 -18.26 17.02
C ARG A 645 -10.66 -18.02 18.39
N LEU A 646 -10.51 -16.80 18.92
CA LEU A 646 -11.04 -16.44 20.24
C LEU A 646 -12.58 -16.43 20.25
N SER A 647 -13.22 -15.86 19.24
CA SER A 647 -14.68 -15.87 19.11
C SER A 647 -15.23 -17.30 18.99
N CYS A 648 -14.53 -18.20 18.31
CA CYS A 648 -14.87 -19.62 18.26
C CYS A 648 -14.77 -20.30 19.63
N LYS A 649 -13.68 -20.04 20.39
CA LYS A 649 -13.52 -20.54 21.78
C LYS A 649 -14.63 -20.04 22.71
N LEU A 650 -15.05 -18.78 22.56
CA LEU A 650 -16.13 -18.16 23.34
C LEU A 650 -17.53 -18.53 22.82
N LYS A 651 -17.65 -19.40 21.80
CA LYS A 651 -18.92 -19.78 21.14
C LYS A 651 -19.72 -18.59 20.58
N LYS A 652 -19.07 -17.46 20.30
CA LYS A 652 -19.68 -16.27 19.68
C LYS A 652 -19.62 -16.38 18.15
N TYR A 653 -20.33 -17.36 17.57
CA TYR A 653 -20.22 -17.69 16.14
C TYR A 653 -20.74 -16.59 15.20
N GLY A 654 -21.78 -15.85 15.56
CA GLY A 654 -22.25 -14.71 14.78
C GLY A 654 -21.21 -13.59 14.68
N LEU A 655 -20.49 -13.32 15.78
CA LEU A 655 -19.38 -12.36 15.78
C LEU A 655 -18.21 -12.85 14.91
N MET A 656 -17.87 -14.14 15.01
CA MET A 656 -16.86 -14.78 14.15
C MET A 656 -17.21 -14.58 12.67
N GLN A 657 -18.46 -14.86 12.29
CA GLN A 657 -18.93 -14.69 10.91
C GLN A 657 -18.82 -13.22 10.48
N ARG A 658 -19.24 -12.27 11.30
CA ARG A 658 -19.09 -10.83 11.01
C ARG A 658 -17.63 -10.43 10.79
N ILE A 659 -16.71 -10.85 11.66
CA ILE A 659 -15.27 -10.54 11.54
C ILE A 659 -14.71 -11.08 10.21
N CYS A 660 -14.97 -12.35 9.90
CA CYS A 660 -14.46 -12.99 8.68
C CYS A 660 -15.01 -12.33 7.41
N PHE A 661 -16.31 -12.04 7.37
CA PHE A 661 -16.94 -11.40 6.21
C PHE A 661 -16.51 -9.95 6.05
N THR A 662 -16.34 -9.19 7.14
CA THR A 662 -15.76 -7.84 7.08
C THR A 662 -14.36 -7.88 6.46
N ALA A 663 -13.53 -8.87 6.79
CA ALA A 663 -12.19 -9.01 6.22
C ALA A 663 -12.20 -9.27 4.68
N LEU A 664 -13.26 -9.85 4.10
CA LEU A 664 -13.39 -10.04 2.65
C LEU A 664 -13.53 -8.74 1.84
N THR A 665 -13.85 -7.63 2.51
CA THR A 665 -14.04 -6.31 1.87
C THR A 665 -12.72 -5.53 1.72
N SER A 666 -11.65 -5.98 2.38
CA SER A 666 -10.36 -5.30 2.33
C SER A 666 -9.59 -5.58 1.05
N LYS A 667 -9.10 -4.51 0.41
CA LYS A 667 -8.10 -4.63 -0.67
C LYS A 667 -6.72 -5.08 -0.15
N ARG A 668 -6.38 -4.78 1.12
CA ARG A 668 -5.10 -5.13 1.74
C ARG A 668 -4.94 -6.64 1.92
N PHE A 669 -6.04 -7.36 2.13
CA PHE A 669 -6.05 -8.81 2.28
C PHE A 669 -6.28 -9.58 0.98
N SER A 670 -6.04 -8.96 -0.18
CA SER A 670 -6.24 -9.60 -1.49
C SER A 670 -5.43 -10.88 -1.67
N GLN A 671 -4.17 -10.92 -1.20
CA GLN A 671 -3.29 -12.10 -1.23
C GLN A 671 -3.86 -13.26 -0.38
N GLU A 672 -4.46 -12.94 0.77
CA GLU A 672 -5.00 -13.92 1.72
C GLU A 672 -6.51 -14.21 1.49
N ASN A 673 -7.10 -13.71 0.40
CA ASN A 673 -8.54 -13.82 0.14
C ASN A 673 -9.02 -15.28 0.15
N SER A 674 -8.23 -16.22 -0.36
CA SER A 674 -8.57 -17.66 -0.34
C SER A 674 -8.66 -18.23 1.08
N HIS A 675 -7.78 -17.77 1.98
CA HIS A 675 -7.77 -18.16 3.38
C HIS A 675 -8.97 -17.52 4.11
N ILE A 676 -9.26 -16.25 3.86
CA ILE A 676 -10.42 -15.57 4.45
C ILE A 676 -11.72 -16.25 4.00
N MET A 677 -11.85 -16.62 2.73
CA MET A 677 -13.00 -17.39 2.22
C MET A 677 -13.18 -18.71 2.98
N PHE A 678 -12.08 -19.42 3.26
CA PHE A 678 -12.13 -20.64 4.07
C PHE A 678 -12.53 -20.37 5.53
N LEU A 679 -12.05 -19.27 6.13
CA LEU A 679 -12.48 -18.87 7.48
C LEU A 679 -13.97 -18.46 7.52
N CYS A 680 -14.46 -17.79 6.48
CA CYS A 680 -15.88 -17.47 6.31
C CYS A 680 -16.71 -18.75 6.25
N LEU A 681 -16.29 -19.74 5.45
CA LEU A 681 -16.92 -21.04 5.40
C LEU A 681 -17.02 -21.71 6.78
N ILE A 682 -15.91 -21.78 7.51
CA ILE A 682 -15.90 -22.37 8.86
C ILE A 682 -16.88 -21.63 9.78
N SER A 683 -16.90 -20.30 9.71
CA SER A 683 -17.83 -19.49 10.50
C SER A 683 -19.30 -19.80 10.17
N CYS A 684 -19.63 -19.99 8.88
CA CYS A 684 -20.98 -20.40 8.46
C CYS A 684 -21.35 -21.79 8.97
N VAL A 685 -20.44 -22.77 8.86
CA VAL A 685 -20.69 -24.15 9.33
C VAL A 685 -20.92 -24.20 10.84
N ARG A 686 -20.23 -23.36 11.62
CA ARG A 686 -20.40 -23.26 13.08
C ARG A 686 -21.63 -22.46 13.48
N ASN A 687 -22.00 -21.43 12.72
CA ASN A 687 -23.20 -20.63 12.94
C ASN A 687 -24.48 -21.26 12.34
N ASN A 688 -24.38 -22.46 11.77
CA ASN A 688 -25.48 -23.13 11.04
C ASN A 688 -26.08 -22.28 9.89
N ASP A 689 -25.25 -21.47 9.23
CA ASP A 689 -25.65 -20.69 8.06
C ASP A 689 -25.37 -21.48 6.77
N SER A 690 -26.37 -22.25 6.33
CA SER A 690 -26.26 -23.08 5.12
C SER A 690 -26.34 -22.27 3.83
N TYR A 691 -27.09 -21.17 3.82
CA TYR A 691 -27.30 -20.34 2.62
C TYR A 691 -26.00 -19.68 2.16
N ASP A 692 -25.32 -18.97 3.07
CA ASP A 692 -24.08 -18.27 2.74
C ASP A 692 -22.89 -19.24 2.69
N GLY A 693 -22.90 -20.29 3.51
CA GLY A 693 -21.96 -21.40 3.41
C GLY A 693 -21.96 -22.03 2.02
N PHE A 694 -23.13 -22.31 1.45
CA PHE A 694 -23.24 -22.92 0.11
C PHE A 694 -22.67 -22.03 -0.98
N ASN A 695 -22.95 -20.72 -0.96
CA ASN A 695 -22.44 -19.78 -1.97
C ASN A 695 -20.90 -19.75 -1.97
N ILE A 696 -20.28 -19.76 -0.78
CA ILE A 696 -18.83 -19.77 -0.61
C ILE A 696 -18.21 -21.10 -1.08
N VAL A 697 -18.74 -22.25 -0.63
CA VAL A 697 -18.15 -23.55 -1.01
C VAL A 697 -18.31 -23.85 -2.48
N ARG A 698 -19.43 -23.45 -3.09
CA ARG A 698 -19.62 -23.59 -4.52
C ARG A 698 -18.47 -22.93 -5.30
N GLU A 699 -18.00 -21.77 -4.85
CA GLU A 699 -16.88 -21.06 -5.47
C GLU A 699 -15.52 -21.73 -5.19
N LEU A 700 -15.30 -22.23 -3.97
CA LEU A 700 -14.10 -22.99 -3.62
C LEU A 700 -13.98 -24.29 -4.41
N VAL A 701 -15.09 -24.99 -4.62
CA VAL A 701 -15.13 -26.24 -5.41
C VAL A 701 -14.89 -25.96 -6.88
N ARG A 702 -15.45 -24.88 -7.44
CA ARG A 702 -15.19 -24.44 -8.83
C ARG A 702 -13.73 -24.13 -9.09
N SER A 703 -13.08 -23.45 -8.14
CA SER A 703 -11.68 -23.03 -8.28
C SER A 703 -10.69 -24.16 -7.95
N ARG A 704 -11.04 -25.08 -7.03
CA ARG A 704 -10.15 -26.15 -6.56
C ARG A 704 -10.87 -27.49 -6.47
N LYS A 705 -10.73 -28.33 -7.49
CA LYS A 705 -11.31 -29.69 -7.55
C LYS A 705 -10.55 -30.73 -6.70
N ARG A 706 -10.32 -30.46 -5.40
CA ARG A 706 -9.75 -31.45 -4.46
C ARG A 706 -10.86 -32.17 -3.69
N SER A 707 -10.65 -33.44 -3.35
CA SER A 707 -11.58 -34.27 -2.56
C SER A 707 -12.06 -33.58 -1.27
N LYS A 708 -11.14 -32.89 -0.57
CA LYS A 708 -11.44 -32.16 0.67
C LYS A 708 -12.53 -31.08 0.50
N HIS A 709 -12.60 -30.39 -0.63
CA HIS A 709 -13.60 -29.34 -0.86
C HIS A 709 -15.00 -29.94 -1.11
N TRP A 710 -15.06 -31.09 -1.78
CA TRP A 710 -16.32 -31.85 -1.95
C TRP A 710 -16.87 -32.35 -0.61
N ASN A 711 -15.99 -32.77 0.31
CA ASN A 711 -16.40 -33.14 1.66
C ASN A 711 -16.98 -31.93 2.42
N LEU A 712 -16.37 -30.74 2.29
CA LEU A 712 -16.91 -29.51 2.89
C LEU A 712 -18.27 -29.13 2.29
N LEU A 713 -18.45 -29.34 0.99
CA LEU A 713 -19.76 -29.13 0.35
C LEU A 713 -20.80 -30.08 0.94
N ASN A 714 -20.46 -31.35 1.15
CA ASN A 714 -21.34 -32.34 1.75
C ASN A 714 -21.77 -31.94 3.17
N VAL A 715 -20.85 -31.41 3.99
CA VAL A 715 -21.17 -30.91 5.34
C VAL A 715 -22.19 -29.79 5.31
N ILE A 716 -22.16 -28.91 4.30
CA ILE A 716 -23.18 -27.87 4.14
C ILE A 716 -24.49 -28.45 3.62
N ILE A 717 -24.44 -29.34 2.62
CA ILE A 717 -25.64 -29.96 2.06
C ILE A 717 -26.44 -30.69 3.14
N GLN A 718 -25.77 -31.40 4.06
CA GLN A 718 -26.42 -32.05 5.20
C GLN A 718 -27.18 -31.09 6.12
N LYS A 719 -26.80 -29.81 6.13
CA LYS A 719 -27.46 -28.75 6.90
C LYS A 719 -28.33 -27.81 6.04
N ALA A 720 -28.34 -28.02 4.72
CA ALA A 720 -29.02 -27.14 3.79
C ALA A 720 -30.49 -27.54 3.70
N GLU A 721 -31.37 -26.56 3.87
CA GLU A 721 -32.81 -26.75 3.69
C GLU A 721 -33.22 -26.58 2.21
N ASP A 722 -32.36 -25.95 1.40
CA ASP A 722 -32.64 -25.65 0.00
C ASP A 722 -32.09 -26.70 -0.97
N SER A 723 -32.74 -26.84 -2.14
CA SER A 723 -32.37 -27.78 -3.21
C SER A 723 -31.46 -27.17 -4.29
N ARG A 724 -30.89 -25.97 -4.06
CA ARG A 724 -30.09 -25.26 -5.08
C ARG A 724 -28.80 -26.01 -5.41
N HIS A 725 -28.29 -26.78 -4.45
CA HIS A 725 -27.14 -27.64 -4.60
C HIS A 725 -27.34 -28.71 -5.69
N ASN A 726 -28.57 -29.19 -5.93
CA ASN A 726 -28.88 -30.20 -6.98
C ASN A 726 -28.55 -29.64 -8.36
N ARG A 727 -29.05 -28.44 -8.67
CA ARG A 727 -28.80 -27.79 -9.97
C ARG A 727 -27.31 -27.52 -10.18
N PHE A 728 -26.58 -27.19 -9.11
CA PHE A 728 -25.14 -26.98 -9.19
C PHE A 728 -24.41 -28.29 -9.51
N MET A 729 -24.72 -29.38 -8.80
CA MET A 729 -24.10 -30.69 -9.05
C MET A 729 -24.37 -31.19 -10.45
N MET A 730 -25.62 -31.12 -10.94
CA MET A 730 -25.98 -31.51 -12.31
C MET A 730 -25.17 -30.76 -13.38
N ARG A 731 -24.94 -29.47 -13.19
CA ARG A 731 -24.11 -28.66 -14.10
C ARG A 731 -22.62 -29.00 -14.06
N GLN A 732 -22.14 -29.58 -12.96
CA GLN A 732 -20.75 -30.04 -12.85
C GLN A 732 -20.59 -31.45 -13.43
N LEU A 733 -21.59 -32.33 -13.27
CA LEU A 733 -21.59 -33.68 -13.84
C LEU A 733 -21.42 -33.65 -15.36
N GLY A 734 -22.14 -32.77 -16.05
CA GLY A 734 -22.03 -32.63 -17.51
C GLY A 734 -20.69 -32.08 -18.02
N LYS A 735 -19.72 -31.78 -17.15
CA LYS A 735 -18.39 -31.25 -17.50
C LYS A 735 -17.24 -32.20 -17.16
N GLU A 736 -17.49 -33.28 -16.42
CA GLU A 736 -16.45 -34.22 -16.02
C GLU A 736 -16.59 -35.49 -16.86
N ASP A 737 -15.57 -35.77 -17.68
CA ASP A 737 -15.52 -36.97 -18.52
C ASP A 737 -15.14 -38.24 -17.74
N ALA A 738 -14.84 -38.11 -16.44
CA ALA A 738 -14.37 -39.21 -15.58
C ALA A 738 -15.28 -39.43 -14.35
N PHE A 739 -15.50 -40.71 -14.03
CA PHE A 739 -16.19 -41.15 -12.81
C PHE A 739 -15.49 -40.61 -11.55
N SER A 740 -16.24 -39.88 -10.70
CA SER A 740 -15.71 -39.00 -9.64
C SER A 740 -16.63 -39.00 -8.40
N TYR A 741 -16.13 -38.51 -7.25
CA TYR A 741 -16.88 -38.32 -5.99
C TYR A 741 -18.20 -37.54 -6.17
N LEU A 742 -18.26 -36.70 -7.20
CA LEU A 742 -19.45 -35.96 -7.59
C LEU A 742 -20.63 -36.89 -7.95
N HIS A 743 -20.36 -38.03 -8.59
CA HIS A 743 -21.38 -39.03 -8.92
C HIS A 743 -21.95 -39.68 -7.66
N ILE A 744 -21.11 -39.95 -6.64
CA ILE A 744 -21.57 -40.45 -5.33
C ILE A 744 -22.47 -39.41 -4.65
N LEU A 745 -22.06 -38.13 -4.65
CA LEU A 745 -22.86 -37.04 -4.08
C LEU A 745 -24.20 -36.88 -4.80
N HIS A 746 -24.22 -37.00 -6.12
CA HIS A 746 -25.44 -36.94 -6.91
C HIS A 746 -26.36 -38.13 -6.63
N ALA A 747 -25.82 -39.34 -6.67
CA ALA A 747 -26.56 -40.56 -6.36
C ALA A 747 -27.15 -40.52 -4.95
N ASN A 748 -26.39 -40.03 -3.96
CA ASN A 748 -26.88 -39.82 -2.58
C ASN A 748 -28.04 -38.81 -2.55
N ASN A 749 -27.96 -37.74 -3.33
CA ASN A 749 -29.04 -36.76 -3.42
C ASN A 749 -30.30 -37.35 -4.08
N CYS A 750 -30.14 -38.12 -5.15
CA CYS A 750 -31.25 -38.84 -5.78
C CYS A 750 -31.89 -39.86 -4.82
N LEU A 751 -31.07 -40.56 -4.02
CA LEU A 751 -31.55 -41.48 -2.99
C LEU A 751 -32.39 -40.75 -1.94
N VAL A 752 -31.92 -39.61 -1.41
CA VAL A 752 -32.67 -38.78 -0.45
C VAL A 752 -33.92 -38.17 -1.07
N SER A 753 -33.86 -37.78 -2.34
CA SER A 753 -34.98 -37.20 -3.08
C SER A 753 -36.05 -38.24 -3.51
N GLY A 754 -35.81 -39.53 -3.25
CA GLY A 754 -36.73 -40.62 -3.62
C GLY A 754 -36.68 -41.05 -5.09
N THR A 755 -35.75 -40.52 -5.89
CA THR A 755 -35.56 -40.84 -7.31
C THR A 755 -34.62 -42.05 -7.48
N TYR A 756 -35.01 -43.18 -6.88
CA TYR A 756 -34.15 -44.35 -6.69
C TYR A 756 -33.58 -44.96 -7.97
N LYS A 757 -34.29 -44.87 -9.11
CA LYS A 757 -33.80 -45.40 -10.40
C LYS A 757 -32.51 -44.71 -10.86
N TYR A 758 -32.44 -43.39 -10.72
CA TYR A 758 -31.25 -42.62 -11.09
C TYR A 758 -30.10 -42.90 -10.11
N ALA A 759 -30.38 -42.93 -8.81
CA ALA A 759 -29.41 -43.30 -7.80
C ALA A 759 -28.82 -44.70 -8.05
N LEU A 760 -29.68 -45.68 -8.37
CA LEU A 760 -29.25 -47.05 -8.67
C LEU A 760 -28.35 -47.10 -9.91
N ASN A 761 -28.68 -46.37 -10.98
CA ASN A 761 -27.86 -46.32 -12.19
C ASN A 761 -26.45 -45.79 -11.90
N ASP A 762 -26.36 -44.69 -11.15
CA ASP A 762 -25.09 -44.08 -10.79
C ASP A 762 -24.26 -44.96 -9.85
N TYR A 763 -24.88 -45.52 -8.80
CA TYR A 763 -24.14 -46.43 -7.91
C TYR A 763 -23.68 -47.69 -8.63
N THR A 764 -24.51 -48.25 -9.51
CA THR A 764 -24.16 -49.48 -10.26
C THR A 764 -23.03 -49.22 -11.25
N SER A 765 -23.06 -48.08 -11.96
CA SER A 765 -21.99 -47.70 -12.87
C SER A 765 -20.67 -47.49 -12.11
N LEU A 766 -20.70 -46.79 -10.97
CA LEU A 766 -19.53 -46.61 -10.11
C LEU A 766 -19.00 -47.93 -9.54
N PHE A 767 -19.89 -48.83 -9.11
CA PHE A 767 -19.51 -50.12 -8.56
C PHE A 767 -18.84 -51.03 -9.60
N ARG A 768 -19.21 -50.93 -10.88
CA ARG A 768 -18.56 -51.67 -11.97
C ARG A 768 -17.11 -51.22 -12.19
N VAL A 769 -16.84 -49.93 -12.03
CA VAL A 769 -15.47 -49.37 -12.19
C VAL A 769 -14.62 -49.68 -10.97
N GLN A 770 -15.12 -49.38 -9.77
CA GLN A 770 -14.41 -49.60 -8.52
C GLN A 770 -15.34 -50.17 -7.45
N PRO A 771 -15.38 -51.50 -7.29
CA PRO A 771 -16.18 -52.15 -6.26
C PRO A 771 -15.75 -51.69 -4.87
N SER A 772 -16.68 -51.17 -4.08
CA SER A 772 -16.44 -50.80 -2.68
C SER A 772 -17.56 -51.27 -1.78
N ALA A 773 -17.25 -51.53 -0.51
CA ALA A 773 -18.23 -51.93 0.48
C ALA A 773 -19.37 -50.89 0.59
N LEU A 774 -19.03 -49.60 0.64
CA LEU A 774 -20.01 -48.51 0.72
C LEU A 774 -20.96 -48.49 -0.50
N LEU A 775 -20.42 -48.64 -1.72
CA LEU A 775 -21.26 -48.68 -2.92
C LEU A 775 -22.17 -49.92 -2.94
N ALA A 776 -21.65 -51.10 -2.57
CA ALA A 776 -22.46 -52.31 -2.45
C ALA A 776 -23.62 -52.12 -1.44
N MET A 777 -23.35 -51.48 -0.31
CA MET A 777 -24.36 -51.15 0.70
C MET A 777 -25.40 -50.16 0.15
N LEU A 778 -24.96 -49.10 -0.53
CA LEU A 778 -25.87 -48.10 -1.10
C LEU A 778 -26.77 -48.70 -2.19
N ILE A 779 -26.24 -49.59 -3.05
CA ILE A 779 -27.04 -50.36 -4.03
C ILE A 779 -28.04 -51.27 -3.31
N ALA A 780 -27.62 -51.97 -2.26
CA ALA A 780 -28.53 -52.82 -1.49
C ALA A 780 -29.68 -52.01 -0.88
N ILE A 781 -29.37 -50.84 -0.31
CA ILE A 781 -30.36 -49.93 0.29
C ILE A 781 -31.29 -49.34 -0.77
N THR A 782 -30.79 -48.91 -1.93
CA THR A 782 -31.66 -48.34 -2.99
C THR A 782 -32.66 -49.37 -3.51
N LEU A 783 -32.20 -50.60 -3.76
CA LEU A 783 -33.06 -51.72 -4.17
C LEU A 783 -34.08 -52.07 -3.08
N LEU A 784 -33.67 -52.05 -1.80
CA LEU A 784 -34.56 -52.28 -0.66
C LEU A 784 -35.66 -51.21 -0.61
N GLN A 785 -35.30 -49.93 -0.72
CA GLN A 785 -36.27 -48.84 -0.72
C GLN A 785 -37.24 -48.93 -1.91
N MET A 786 -36.75 -49.31 -3.09
CA MET A 786 -37.62 -49.60 -4.25
C MET A 786 -38.58 -50.78 -4.01
N ALA A 787 -38.15 -51.82 -3.28
CA ALA A 787 -39.02 -52.93 -2.91
C ALA A 787 -40.10 -52.52 -1.88
N CYS A 788 -39.75 -51.62 -0.96
CA CYS A 788 -40.65 -51.06 0.05
C CYS A 788 -41.66 -50.04 -0.51
N GLN A 789 -41.51 -49.57 -1.75
CA GLN A 789 -42.50 -48.68 -2.38
C GLN A 789 -43.87 -49.37 -2.52
N LYS A 790 -44.94 -48.58 -2.41
CA LYS A 790 -46.33 -49.07 -2.48
C LYS A 790 -46.58 -49.83 -3.78
N PHE A 791 -46.16 -49.27 -4.91
CA PHE A 791 -46.33 -49.83 -6.24
C PHE A 791 -44.97 -50.13 -6.87
N SER A 792 -44.59 -51.40 -6.90
CA SER A 792 -43.36 -51.86 -7.55
C SER A 792 -43.64 -53.21 -8.21
N ALA A 793 -43.36 -53.30 -9.51
CA ALA A 793 -43.43 -54.56 -10.23
C ALA A 793 -42.25 -55.44 -9.79
N LYS A 794 -42.50 -56.73 -9.54
CA LYS A 794 -41.46 -57.70 -9.15
C LYS A 794 -40.76 -57.40 -7.80
N LYS A 795 -41.50 -57.02 -6.75
CA LYS A 795 -40.96 -56.75 -5.39
C LYS A 795 -40.00 -57.83 -4.88
N ASN A 796 -40.38 -59.10 -5.03
CA ASN A 796 -39.55 -60.22 -4.56
C ASN A 796 -38.18 -60.27 -5.26
N GLN A 797 -38.13 -59.91 -6.54
CA GLN A 797 -36.86 -59.86 -7.28
C GLN A 797 -35.94 -58.76 -6.74
N LEU A 798 -36.50 -57.57 -6.45
CA LEU A 798 -35.75 -56.46 -5.85
C LEU A 798 -35.22 -56.82 -4.46
N VAL A 799 -36.00 -57.51 -3.64
CA VAL A 799 -35.55 -58.01 -2.32
C VAL A 799 -34.38 -58.99 -2.49
N THR A 800 -34.49 -59.96 -3.40
CA THR A 800 -33.41 -60.92 -3.66
C THR A 800 -32.12 -60.22 -4.13
N GLN A 801 -32.24 -59.25 -5.04
CA GLN A 801 -31.10 -58.45 -5.50
C GLN A 801 -30.48 -57.61 -4.38
N SER A 802 -31.31 -56.98 -3.55
CA SER A 802 -30.87 -56.21 -2.38
C SER A 802 -30.07 -57.09 -1.41
N LEU A 803 -30.57 -58.28 -1.07
CA LEU A 803 -29.88 -59.23 -0.19
C LEU A 803 -28.58 -59.76 -0.83
N ALA A 804 -28.53 -59.94 -2.15
CA ALA A 804 -27.32 -60.33 -2.86
C ALA A 804 -26.22 -59.25 -2.72
N PHE A 805 -26.56 -57.98 -2.96
CA PHE A 805 -25.62 -56.86 -2.78
C PHE A 805 -25.24 -56.63 -1.32
N LEU A 806 -26.15 -56.87 -0.36
CA LEU A 806 -25.85 -56.83 1.06
C LEU A 806 -24.81 -57.91 1.43
N LYS A 807 -24.94 -59.13 0.89
CA LYS A 807 -23.94 -60.19 1.08
C LYS A 807 -22.58 -59.80 0.48
N THR A 808 -22.58 -59.12 -0.67
CA THR A 808 -21.37 -58.55 -1.27
C THR A 808 -20.75 -57.47 -0.36
N TYR A 809 -21.56 -56.60 0.24
CA TYR A 809 -21.09 -55.63 1.24
C TYR A 809 -20.41 -56.30 2.43
N VAL A 810 -21.05 -57.31 3.03
CA VAL A 810 -20.47 -58.07 4.17
C VAL A 810 -19.10 -58.66 3.79
N LYS A 811 -18.98 -59.25 2.60
CA LYS A 811 -17.71 -59.79 2.10
C LYS A 811 -16.64 -58.71 1.91
N LEU A 812 -16.99 -57.58 1.29
CA LEU A 812 -16.06 -56.49 1.01
C LEU A 812 -15.64 -55.73 2.27
N ARG A 813 -16.46 -55.73 3.33
CA ARG A 813 -16.15 -55.04 4.60
C ARG A 813 -15.11 -55.81 5.43
N GLY A 814 -15.04 -57.13 5.26
CA GLY A 814 -14.08 -58.00 5.94
C GLY A 814 -14.36 -58.20 7.44
N GLU A 815 -13.48 -58.94 8.12
CA GLU A 815 -13.66 -59.32 9.52
C GLU A 815 -13.60 -58.14 10.50
N GLN A 816 -12.79 -57.12 10.18
CA GLN A 816 -12.61 -55.93 11.02
C GLN A 816 -13.87 -55.06 11.11
N GLY A 817 -14.73 -55.09 10.09
CA GLY A 817 -16.02 -54.40 10.09
C GLY A 817 -17.20 -55.35 10.30
N SER A 818 -16.96 -56.55 10.84
CA SER A 818 -18.01 -57.56 11.06
C SER A 818 -19.12 -57.05 11.97
N GLN A 819 -18.82 -56.30 13.04
CA GLN A 819 -19.85 -55.75 13.93
C GLN A 819 -20.83 -54.83 13.18
N GLU A 820 -20.32 -53.92 12.35
CA GLU A 820 -21.11 -53.04 11.47
C GLU A 820 -21.93 -53.85 10.46
N ALA A 821 -21.31 -54.87 9.86
CA ALA A 821 -21.94 -55.73 8.86
C ALA A 821 -23.14 -56.51 9.44
N HIS A 822 -23.00 -57.08 10.64
CA HIS A 822 -24.10 -57.75 11.34
C HIS A 822 -25.22 -56.76 11.70
N TYR A 823 -24.87 -55.57 12.22
CA TYR A 823 -25.86 -54.54 12.56
C TYR A 823 -26.67 -54.09 11.33
N ASN A 824 -25.99 -53.76 10.23
CA ASN A 824 -26.65 -53.33 9.00
C ASN A 824 -27.50 -54.46 8.39
N THR A 825 -27.05 -55.71 8.47
CA THR A 825 -27.85 -56.88 8.04
C THR A 825 -29.10 -57.04 8.90
N ALA A 826 -28.99 -56.87 10.22
CA ALA A 826 -30.13 -56.86 11.13
C ALA A 826 -31.14 -55.76 10.78
N ARG A 827 -30.66 -54.55 10.44
CA ARG A 827 -31.52 -53.42 10.03
C ARG A 827 -32.27 -53.70 8.74
N VAL A 828 -31.63 -54.30 7.73
CA VAL A 828 -32.30 -54.69 6.48
C VAL A 828 -33.39 -55.73 6.75
N MET A 829 -33.10 -56.76 7.54
CA MET A 829 -34.10 -57.79 7.91
C MET A 829 -35.25 -57.19 8.71
N HIS A 830 -34.95 -56.28 9.64
CA HIS A 830 -35.95 -55.56 10.43
C HIS A 830 -36.86 -54.72 9.52
N GLN A 831 -36.30 -53.98 8.56
CA GLN A 831 -37.07 -53.18 7.61
C GLN A 831 -37.96 -54.02 6.68
N LEU A 832 -37.53 -55.24 6.34
CA LEU A 832 -38.34 -56.21 5.58
C LEU A 832 -39.44 -56.90 6.42
N GLY A 833 -39.47 -56.68 7.73
CA GLY A 833 -40.38 -57.39 8.65
C GLY A 833 -39.95 -58.82 9.00
N LEU A 834 -38.74 -59.23 8.62
CA LEU A 834 -38.16 -60.54 8.94
C LEU A 834 -37.57 -60.53 10.35
N LEU A 835 -38.44 -60.37 11.35
CA LEU A 835 -38.05 -60.15 12.76
C LEU A 835 -37.13 -61.23 13.35
N PRO A 836 -37.35 -62.55 13.13
CA PRO A 836 -36.44 -63.57 13.67
C PRO A 836 -35.00 -63.43 13.15
N GLY A 837 -34.84 -63.11 11.86
CA GLY A 837 -33.54 -62.85 11.25
C GLY A 837 -32.91 -61.58 11.81
N ALA A 838 -33.70 -60.52 11.99
CA ALA A 838 -33.23 -59.28 12.62
C ALA A 838 -32.71 -59.51 14.05
N ILE A 839 -33.47 -60.24 14.89
CA ILE A 839 -33.08 -60.56 16.27
C ILE A 839 -31.77 -61.34 16.30
N HIS A 840 -31.60 -62.34 15.43
CA HIS A 840 -30.38 -63.14 15.34
C HIS A 840 -29.14 -62.25 15.10
N PHE A 841 -29.20 -61.39 14.08
CA PHE A 841 -28.07 -60.52 13.74
C PHE A 841 -27.81 -59.42 14.78
N TYR A 842 -28.85 -58.84 15.41
CA TYR A 842 -28.61 -57.89 16.51
C TYR A 842 -27.96 -58.56 17.72
N LYS A 843 -28.35 -59.80 18.06
CA LYS A 843 -27.69 -60.55 19.14
C LYS A 843 -26.24 -60.84 18.82
N GLN A 844 -25.91 -61.17 17.58
CA GLN A 844 -24.52 -61.32 17.13
C GLN A 844 -23.69 -60.05 17.36
N VAL A 845 -24.27 -58.85 17.19
CA VAL A 845 -23.58 -57.57 17.49
C VAL A 845 -23.25 -57.42 18.98
N LEU A 846 -24.13 -57.92 19.87
CA LEU A 846 -23.96 -57.83 21.32
C LEU A 846 -22.99 -58.89 21.86
N GLU A 847 -23.16 -60.13 21.40
CA GLU A 847 -22.51 -61.34 21.91
C GLU A 847 -21.13 -61.60 21.29
N ALA A 848 -20.91 -61.20 20.03
CA ALA A 848 -19.62 -61.43 19.38
C ALA A 848 -18.51 -60.56 20.01
N PRO A 849 -17.26 -61.07 20.08
CA PRO A 849 -16.13 -60.25 20.49
C PRO A 849 -15.95 -59.08 19.52
N ALA A 850 -15.78 -57.87 20.06
CA ALA A 850 -15.56 -56.69 19.23
C ALA A 850 -14.26 -56.87 18.41
N PRO A 851 -14.26 -56.62 17.10
CA PRO A 851 -13.03 -56.63 16.29
C PRO A 851 -12.00 -55.62 16.82
N GLN A 852 -10.71 -55.84 16.52
CA GLN A 852 -9.63 -54.96 17.00
C GLN A 852 -9.88 -53.48 16.65
N LEU A 853 -10.33 -53.19 15.43
CA LEU A 853 -10.69 -51.83 14.99
C LEU A 853 -11.72 -51.16 15.90
N VAL A 854 -12.72 -51.91 16.36
CA VAL A 854 -13.79 -51.42 17.23
C VAL A 854 -13.29 -51.25 18.65
N GLN A 855 -12.43 -52.16 19.13
CA GLN A 855 -11.83 -52.06 20.47
C GLN A 855 -10.97 -50.79 20.62
N GLU A 856 -10.18 -50.46 19.59
CA GLU A 856 -9.34 -49.26 19.55
C GLU A 856 -10.15 -47.95 19.50
N ASN A 857 -11.33 -47.96 18.89
CA ASN A 857 -12.17 -46.79 18.67
C ASN A 857 -13.60 -46.96 19.21
N SER A 858 -13.72 -47.54 20.40
CA SER A 858 -15.02 -47.93 20.99
C SER A 858 -16.02 -46.78 21.10
N SER A 859 -15.56 -45.56 21.39
CA SER A 859 -16.43 -44.38 21.49
C SER A 859 -17.08 -43.94 20.18
N LEU A 860 -16.55 -44.37 19.03
CA LEU A 860 -17.01 -43.95 17.69
C LEU A 860 -17.64 -45.09 16.90
N LEU A 861 -17.20 -46.33 17.08
CA LEU A 861 -17.54 -47.46 16.22
C LEU A 861 -18.40 -48.54 16.89
N ASP A 862 -18.51 -48.55 18.23
CA ASP A 862 -19.27 -49.60 18.92
C ASP A 862 -20.78 -49.42 18.74
N LEU A 863 -21.43 -50.40 18.11
CA LEU A 863 -22.85 -50.38 17.75
C LEU A 863 -23.74 -51.18 18.73
N LYS A 864 -23.21 -51.60 19.87
CA LYS A 864 -23.97 -52.41 20.85
C LYS A 864 -25.18 -51.67 21.40
N ARG A 865 -25.06 -50.37 21.65
CA ARG A 865 -26.16 -49.55 22.19
C ARG A 865 -27.31 -49.44 21.19
N GLU A 866 -26.99 -49.20 19.93
CA GLU A 866 -27.91 -49.11 18.82
C GLU A 866 -28.59 -50.45 18.53
N ALA A 867 -27.84 -51.56 18.60
CA ALA A 867 -28.38 -52.91 18.45
C ALA A 867 -29.37 -53.25 19.58
N ALA A 868 -29.00 -52.97 20.83
CA ALA A 868 -29.87 -53.17 21.99
C ALA A 868 -31.14 -52.31 21.92
N PHE A 869 -31.03 -51.07 21.43
CA PHE A 869 -32.18 -50.17 21.25
C PHE A 869 -33.18 -50.76 20.25
N ASN A 870 -32.69 -51.26 19.11
CA ASN A 870 -33.55 -51.90 18.11
C ASN A 870 -34.18 -53.21 18.61
N LEU A 871 -33.44 -54.02 19.38
CA LEU A 871 -33.98 -55.23 20.00
C LEU A 871 -35.09 -54.91 21.00
N HIS A 872 -34.88 -53.89 21.84
CA HIS A 872 -35.91 -53.40 22.75
C HIS A 872 -37.20 -53.04 21.99
N LEU A 873 -37.10 -52.33 20.86
CA LEU A 873 -38.27 -51.96 20.05
C LEU A 873 -39.02 -53.18 19.52
N ILE A 874 -38.29 -54.20 19.02
CA ILE A 874 -38.90 -55.44 18.52
C ILE A 874 -39.62 -56.18 19.65
N TYR A 875 -38.99 -56.34 20.81
CA TYR A 875 -39.61 -57.03 21.95
C TYR A 875 -40.77 -56.24 22.56
N ALA A 876 -40.70 -54.91 22.58
CA ALA A 876 -41.79 -54.05 23.01
C ALA A 876 -43.00 -54.15 22.09
N GLN A 877 -42.79 -54.18 20.76
CA GLN A 877 -43.87 -54.40 19.78
C GLN A 877 -44.49 -55.80 19.90
N ALA A 878 -43.70 -56.79 20.32
CA ALA A 878 -44.18 -58.14 20.61
C ALA A 878 -44.76 -58.31 22.03
N GLU A 879 -45.02 -57.20 22.74
CA GLU A 879 -45.55 -57.17 24.12
C GLU A 879 -44.70 -57.88 25.18
N ASN A 880 -43.44 -58.20 24.87
CA ASN A 880 -42.48 -58.78 25.80
C ASN A 880 -41.69 -57.69 26.52
N HIS A 881 -42.37 -57.01 27.45
CA HIS A 881 -41.80 -55.89 28.19
C HIS A 881 -40.62 -56.27 29.08
N GLN A 882 -40.54 -57.52 29.55
CA GLN A 882 -39.44 -57.99 30.40
C GLN A 882 -38.11 -58.03 29.64
N LEU A 883 -38.10 -58.64 28.45
CA LEU A 883 -36.89 -58.66 27.60
C LEU A 883 -36.56 -57.27 27.08
N ALA A 884 -37.58 -56.49 26.69
CA ALA A 884 -37.38 -55.12 26.25
C ALA A 884 -36.65 -54.29 27.32
N ARG A 885 -37.10 -54.40 28.59
CA ARG A 885 -36.48 -53.73 29.74
C ARG A 885 -35.04 -54.21 29.99
N MET A 886 -34.79 -55.51 29.91
CA MET A 886 -33.45 -56.09 30.09
C MET A 886 -32.42 -55.47 29.13
N TYR A 887 -32.75 -55.30 27.84
CA TYR A 887 -31.82 -54.70 26.88
C TYR A 887 -31.56 -53.21 27.14
N LEU A 888 -32.57 -52.46 27.60
CA LEU A 888 -32.37 -51.07 28.02
C LEU A 888 -31.42 -50.99 29.23
N GLU A 889 -31.68 -51.79 30.26
CA GLU A 889 -30.93 -51.76 31.52
C GLU A 889 -29.48 -52.21 31.34
N ASN A 890 -29.23 -53.25 30.54
CA ASN A 890 -27.89 -53.84 30.39
C ASN A 890 -26.97 -53.08 29.43
N TYR A 891 -27.50 -52.35 28.45
CA TYR A 891 -26.70 -51.79 27.36
C TYR A 891 -26.87 -50.28 27.13
N ILE A 892 -27.97 -49.67 27.55
CA ILE A 892 -28.33 -48.28 27.19
C ILE A 892 -28.27 -47.34 28.40
N THR A 893 -28.27 -47.87 29.63
CA THR A 893 -28.09 -47.07 30.83
C THR A 893 -26.73 -46.36 30.82
N VAL A 894 -26.76 -45.05 31.10
CA VAL A 894 -25.61 -44.14 31.12
C VAL A 894 -24.90 -44.23 32.46
#